data_AF-A0A848IY21-F1
#
_entry.id   AF-A0A848IY21-F1
#
_cell.length_a   1.000
_cell.length_b   1.000
_cell.length_c   1.000
_cell.angle_alpha   90.00
_cell.angle_beta   90.00
_cell.angle_gamma   90.00
#
_symmetry.space_group_name_H-M   'P 1'
#
loop_
_entity.id
_entity.type
_entity.pdbx_description
1 polymer ?
#
loop_
_entity_poly.entity_id
_entity_poly.type
_entity_poly.pdbx_seq_one_letter_code
_entity_poly.pdbx_strand_id
1 'polypeptide(L)'
;MNSRNSIIVYLLIFTLAFTSGSVYAQGNMSVKQQNENKQRVEGLVSFLEYLFNTLGGDRATVREKQIITDQSYLKVFKDAEVQIEDDLDEERSSAINKDVQDYLKDIDFFFQKVNFELQIKNISLINSKKGLYTYKVTLVRRMNGTNVKGEKVSSDKIRYIEVNLDEAKDDLKVVSMYSTDISESEINQWWSKIPDEWKIVFLDEVGSDAKLDFSLLKRIANIDKIDISNNKNIKSLKPLETLINLKEINMAHTEITSLKGIQDLKFIEVIDISDTDIADIDELTGMENLRLMFVQNSLVSDLTPLSASKNLQKIYCDNTPISPKAAETFQKSVPNCKVIFDRVNLAEWWGNLSIEWKKMFSRIIGKTKMERNDLLKILNLQAINISDDKTITTLDPIKDFKDLKEIKASNTGINSIQALADMQNLEVLDISYTQVSDLSPIANHKNISKLNFEKTRISSLDVIKGYKKITYLNCEETDIPEKEIEEYISNNPKIQVIYKAIPFTIWWINLSPAWQSAFKDALKMNANDVLTVEQLHDLVFIKQLDLSNNPKLESLEPLTIFKNLRKLNVSNSRISSLDPIKSLNTLEWVDASKNPISTIETLESLQNLRYFNIEFTQVEDASVVANWQELKELKISATYIRSLKPVGRIVHLEKVEFYNTDVKDIGPVLGLNYLKKLVCYNTKISKKDIDTFRNLNEGCEVVYY
;
A
#
# COMPACT_ATOMS: atom_id res chain seq x y z
N MET A 1 4.99 -37.63 69.98
CA MET A 1 3.67 -37.06 70.31
C MET A 1 3.86 -35.60 70.68
N ASN A 2 3.15 -34.72 69.97
CA ASN A 2 2.55 -33.42 70.36
C ASN A 2 3.13 -32.65 71.56
N SER A 3 3.19 -31.31 71.61
CA SER A 3 2.88 -30.18 70.73
C SER A 3 2.95 -28.93 71.62
N ARG A 4 3.17 -27.75 71.01
CA ARG A 4 2.90 -26.38 71.51
C ARG A 4 3.94 -25.74 72.44
N ASN A 5 4.66 -24.74 71.92
CA ASN A 5 4.30 -23.34 72.12
C ASN A 5 5.01 -22.39 71.11
N SER A 6 4.17 -21.64 70.40
CA SER A 6 4.29 -20.23 69.94
C SER A 6 5.65 -19.64 69.55
N ILE A 7 5.82 -19.33 68.24
CA ILE A 7 6.69 -18.23 67.78
C ILE A 7 5.94 -17.38 66.73
N ILE A 8 5.55 -16.22 67.22
CA ILE A 8 5.25 -14.90 66.65
C ILE A 8 5.56 -14.71 65.14
N VAL A 9 4.51 -14.35 64.39
CA VAL A 9 4.55 -13.77 63.06
C VAL A 9 4.84 -12.27 63.20
N TYR A 10 5.99 -11.79 62.70
CA TYR A 10 6.21 -10.35 62.50
C TYR A 10 5.48 -9.93 61.23
N LEU A 11 4.28 -9.37 61.41
CA LEU A 11 3.61 -8.52 60.43
C LEU A 11 4.42 -7.22 60.32
N LEU A 12 5.20 -7.07 59.25
CA LEU A 12 5.73 -5.77 58.85
C LEU A 12 4.58 -4.96 58.24
N ILE A 13 3.85 -4.27 59.11
CA ILE A 13 2.87 -3.25 58.73
C ILE A 13 3.67 -2.05 58.22
N PHE A 14 3.72 -1.87 56.91
CA PHE A 14 4.11 -0.58 56.31
C PHE A 14 2.95 0.40 56.55
N THR A 15 3.01 1.16 57.64
CA THR A 15 2.15 2.31 57.83
C THR A 15 2.56 3.41 56.85
N LEU A 16 1.72 3.63 55.83
CA LEU A 16 1.70 4.85 55.03
C LEU A 16 1.43 6.05 55.95
N ALA A 17 2.49 6.73 56.38
CA ALA A 17 2.37 8.07 56.92
C ALA A 17 2.19 9.03 55.75
N PHE A 18 0.94 9.40 55.49
CA PHE A 18 0.61 10.59 54.70
C PHE A 18 1.18 11.81 55.42
N THR A 19 2.17 12.48 54.82
CA THR A 19 2.48 13.87 55.14
C THR A 19 2.44 14.71 53.87
N SER A 20 1.39 15.53 53.80
CA SER A 20 1.25 16.83 53.11
C SER A 20 2.19 17.14 51.94
N GLY A 21 1.58 17.37 50.78
CA GLY A 21 2.22 17.87 49.58
C GLY A 21 3.04 19.13 49.82
N SER A 22 4.20 19.15 49.18
CA SER A 22 5.00 20.35 48.96
C SER A 22 5.21 20.46 47.46
N VAL A 23 4.71 21.55 46.88
CA VAL A 23 4.99 21.95 45.51
C VAL A 23 6.49 22.26 45.43
N TYR A 24 7.26 21.48 44.68
CA TYR A 24 8.69 21.76 44.47
C TYR A 24 8.89 22.60 43.21
N ALA A 25 9.35 23.84 43.43
CA ALA A 25 9.93 24.69 42.42
C ALA A 25 11.31 24.15 41.99
N GLN A 26 11.69 24.38 40.73
CA GLN A 26 13.00 24.06 40.17
C GLN A 26 14.15 24.52 41.09
N GLY A 27 14.75 23.57 41.80
CA GLY A 27 15.88 23.78 42.69
C GLY A 27 16.49 22.45 43.12
N ASN A 28 17.82 22.39 43.23
CA ASN A 28 18.56 21.20 43.64
C ASN A 28 17.99 20.56 44.92
N MET A 29 17.85 19.23 44.92
CA MET A 29 17.32 18.44 46.05
C MET A 29 18.08 18.71 47.36
N SER A 30 17.34 19.02 48.44
CA SER A 30 17.90 19.35 49.75
C SER A 30 18.66 18.17 50.38
N VAL A 31 19.64 18.44 51.27
CA VAL A 31 20.40 17.40 52.00
C VAL A 31 19.48 16.49 52.82
N LYS A 32 18.40 17.04 53.38
CA LYS A 32 17.39 16.27 54.11
C LYS A 32 16.68 15.26 53.20
N GLN A 33 16.23 15.72 52.03
CA GLN A 33 15.55 14.89 51.04
C GLN A 33 16.48 13.85 50.41
N GLN A 34 17.75 14.18 50.24
CA GLN A 34 18.76 13.20 49.83
C GLN A 34 18.92 12.08 50.86
N ASN A 35 18.95 12.39 52.16
CA ASN A 35 19.04 11.38 53.22
C ASN A 35 17.77 10.53 53.32
N GLU A 36 16.59 11.12 53.18
CA GLU A 36 15.30 10.39 53.14
C GLU A 36 15.25 9.42 51.95
N ASN A 37 15.67 9.86 50.76
CA ASN A 37 15.73 9.01 49.58
C ASN A 37 16.79 7.90 49.70
N LYS A 38 17.93 8.16 50.36
CA LYS A 38 18.90 7.09 50.67
C LYS A 38 18.29 5.98 51.52
N GLN A 39 17.51 6.34 52.55
CA GLN A 39 16.78 5.35 53.37
C GLN A 39 15.74 4.56 52.55
N ARG A 40 15.04 5.24 51.62
CA ARG A 40 14.11 4.55 50.70
C ARG A 40 14.85 3.59 49.76
N VAL A 41 16.02 3.97 49.27
CA VAL A 41 16.90 3.09 48.46
C VAL A 41 17.37 1.88 49.26
N GLU A 42 17.75 2.04 50.54
CA GLU A 42 18.07 0.91 51.42
C GLU A 42 16.88 -0.06 51.55
N GLY A 43 15.68 0.47 51.79
CA GLY A 43 14.45 -0.34 51.83
C GLY A 43 14.15 -1.06 50.52
N LEU A 44 14.43 -0.43 49.37
CA LEU A 44 14.27 -1.04 48.05
C LEU A 44 15.22 -2.22 47.86
N VAL A 45 16.48 -2.10 48.28
CA VAL A 45 17.49 -3.17 48.23
C VAL A 45 17.14 -4.31 49.18
N SER A 46 16.65 -4.02 50.38
CA SER A 46 16.15 -5.05 51.30
C SER A 46 14.96 -5.81 50.74
N PHE A 47 14.04 -5.11 50.05
CA PHE A 47 12.92 -5.77 49.39
C PHE A 47 13.37 -6.61 48.18
N LEU A 48 14.37 -6.16 47.43
CA LEU A 48 15.00 -6.93 46.36
C LEU A 48 15.63 -8.23 46.89
N GLU A 49 16.37 -8.17 48.00
CA GLU A 49 16.93 -9.35 48.67
C GLU A 49 15.81 -10.33 49.08
N TYR A 50 14.70 -9.81 49.62
CA TYR A 50 13.53 -10.63 49.96
C TYR A 50 12.95 -11.35 48.74
N LEU A 51 12.82 -10.67 47.59
CA LEU A 51 12.33 -11.28 46.35
C LEU A 51 13.26 -12.40 45.88
N PHE A 52 14.58 -12.15 45.84
CA PHE A 52 15.57 -13.15 45.42
C PHE A 52 15.54 -14.39 46.32
N ASN A 53 15.49 -14.20 47.64
CA ASN A 53 15.42 -15.30 48.60
C ASN A 53 14.08 -16.05 48.57
N THR A 54 12.99 -15.39 48.18
CA THR A 54 11.69 -16.04 47.99
C THR A 54 11.70 -16.93 46.75
N LEU A 55 12.32 -16.47 45.66
CA LEU A 55 12.52 -17.26 44.45
C LEU A 55 13.49 -18.44 44.68
N GLY A 56 14.60 -18.19 45.37
CA GLY A 56 15.62 -19.21 45.64
C GLY A 56 15.28 -20.19 46.79
N GLY A 57 14.14 -20.04 47.46
CA GLY A 57 13.78 -20.83 48.64
C GLY A 57 12.73 -21.91 48.40
N ASP A 58 12.79 -22.98 49.19
CA ASP A 58 11.84 -24.12 49.14
C ASP A 58 10.46 -23.82 49.76
N ARG A 59 10.29 -22.62 50.35
CA ARG A 59 9.09 -22.25 51.11
C ARG A 59 7.99 -21.63 50.24
N ALA A 60 8.34 -21.11 49.05
CA ALA A 60 7.40 -20.46 48.15
C ALA A 60 6.80 -21.46 47.16
N THR A 61 5.49 -21.37 46.94
CA THR A 61 4.77 -22.14 45.94
C THR A 61 5.12 -21.67 44.52
N VAL A 62 4.96 -22.55 43.52
CA VAL A 62 5.15 -22.20 42.09
C VAL A 62 4.34 -20.96 41.71
N ARG A 63 3.12 -20.82 42.23
CA ARG A 63 2.25 -19.67 41.97
C ARG A 63 2.80 -18.37 42.57
N GLU A 64 3.38 -18.42 43.77
CA GLU A 64 4.00 -17.24 44.39
C GLU A 64 5.24 -16.79 43.63
N LYS A 65 6.08 -17.73 43.18
CA LYS A 65 7.25 -17.44 42.35
C LYS A 65 6.86 -16.79 41.02
N GLN A 66 5.80 -17.30 40.37
CA GLN A 66 5.28 -16.71 39.14
C GLN A 66 4.71 -15.29 39.33
N ILE A 67 4.01 -15.03 40.45
CA ILE A 67 3.55 -13.66 40.77
C ILE A 67 4.72 -12.70 40.95
N ILE A 68 5.86 -13.19 41.44
CA ILE A 68 7.07 -12.38 41.56
C ILE A 68 7.65 -12.03 40.19
N THR A 69 7.85 -13.03 39.32
CA THR A 69 8.43 -12.85 37.98
C THR A 69 7.55 -12.02 37.06
N ASP A 70 6.23 -12.12 37.19
CA ASP A 70 5.30 -11.52 36.22
C ASP A 70 4.78 -10.14 36.67
N GLN A 71 4.73 -9.87 37.98
CA GLN A 71 4.04 -8.68 38.51
C GLN A 71 4.79 -7.97 39.63
N SER A 72 5.28 -8.71 40.65
CA SER A 72 5.79 -8.06 41.87
C SER A 72 7.14 -7.38 41.67
N TYR A 73 7.93 -7.79 40.66
CA TYR A 73 9.19 -7.15 40.32
C TYR A 73 9.03 -5.66 39.96
N LEU A 74 7.88 -5.24 39.41
CA LEU A 74 7.57 -3.83 39.10
C LEU A 74 7.53 -2.93 40.35
N LYS A 75 7.46 -3.51 41.56
CA LYS A 75 7.64 -2.75 42.80
C LYS A 75 9.08 -2.27 42.98
N VAL A 76 10.05 -2.99 42.42
CA VAL A 76 11.49 -2.70 42.50
C VAL A 76 12.05 -2.08 41.22
N PHE A 77 11.76 -2.71 40.09
CA PHE A 77 12.33 -2.34 38.79
C PHE A 77 11.40 -1.42 38.02
N LYS A 78 12.00 -0.56 37.18
CA LYS A 78 11.27 0.42 36.37
C LYS A 78 10.30 -0.25 35.38
N ASP A 79 10.79 -1.27 34.68
CA ASP A 79 10.07 -2.04 33.67
C ASP A 79 10.77 -3.40 33.47
N ALA A 80 10.24 -4.27 32.60
CA ALA A 80 10.84 -5.56 32.29
C ALA A 80 12.20 -5.45 31.59
N GLU A 81 12.41 -4.38 30.81
CA GLU A 81 13.57 -4.19 29.92
C GLU A 81 14.83 -3.75 30.68
N VAL A 82 14.72 -3.44 31.97
CA VAL A 82 15.86 -3.14 32.83
C VAL A 82 16.89 -4.28 32.77
N GLN A 83 18.13 -3.92 32.47
CA GLN A 83 19.22 -4.86 32.28
C GLN A 83 19.89 -5.22 33.62
N ILE A 84 20.01 -6.52 33.86
CA ILE A 84 20.68 -7.11 35.01
C ILE A 84 21.82 -7.99 34.50
N GLU A 85 23.06 -7.68 34.91
CA GLU A 85 24.19 -8.57 34.66
C GLU A 85 23.95 -9.91 35.37
N ASP A 86 23.96 -10.98 34.58
CA ASP A 86 23.88 -12.36 35.02
C ASP A 86 25.14 -12.75 35.78
N ASP A 87 24.94 -13.13 37.03
CA ASP A 87 25.99 -13.54 37.93
C ASP A 87 25.61 -14.80 38.73
N LEU A 88 24.65 -15.55 38.21
CA LEU A 88 24.16 -16.80 38.80
C LEU A 88 24.99 -18.01 38.38
N ASP A 89 25.78 -17.89 37.31
CA ASP A 89 26.66 -18.92 36.75
C ASP A 89 28.13 -18.53 36.87
N GLU A 90 28.89 -19.26 37.69
CA GLU A 90 30.31 -18.97 38.00
C GLU A 90 31.28 -19.42 36.89
N GLU A 91 30.87 -20.34 36.00
CA GLU A 91 31.75 -20.87 34.95
C GLU A 91 31.75 -20.01 33.67
N ARG A 92 30.94 -18.96 33.63
CA ARG A 92 30.80 -18.11 32.45
C ARG A 92 31.95 -17.10 32.36
N SER A 93 32.64 -17.10 31.21
CA SER A 93 33.78 -16.21 30.93
C SER A 93 33.38 -14.78 30.57
N SER A 94 32.11 -14.51 30.29
CA SER A 94 31.61 -13.23 29.76
C SER A 94 30.36 -12.75 30.52
N ALA A 95 30.31 -11.46 30.86
CA ALA A 95 29.15 -10.84 31.48
C ALA A 95 27.99 -10.77 30.47
N ILE A 96 26.86 -11.42 30.78
CA ILE A 96 25.64 -11.37 29.97
C ILE A 96 24.62 -10.51 30.70
N ASN A 97 23.98 -9.57 30.03
CA ASN A 97 22.84 -8.85 30.59
C ASN A 97 21.55 -9.57 30.23
N LYS A 98 20.67 -9.72 31.21
CA LYS A 98 19.32 -10.26 31.07
C LYS A 98 18.31 -9.18 31.38
N ASP A 99 17.14 -9.33 30.79
CA ASP A 99 15.98 -8.59 31.27
C ASP A 99 15.59 -9.07 32.69
N VAL A 100 14.73 -8.30 33.37
CA VAL A 100 14.40 -8.58 34.77
C VAL A 100 13.72 -9.93 34.93
N GLN A 101 12.81 -10.28 34.02
CA GLN A 101 12.01 -11.49 34.16
C GLN A 101 12.87 -12.74 33.98
N ASP A 102 13.78 -12.71 33.01
CA ASP A 102 14.69 -13.82 32.73
C ASP A 102 15.70 -14.02 33.85
N TYR A 103 16.29 -12.94 34.39
CA TYR A 103 17.16 -13.05 35.56
C TYR A 103 16.43 -13.64 36.77
N LEU A 104 15.18 -13.22 37.03
CA LEU A 104 14.39 -13.73 38.16
C LEU A 104 13.97 -15.19 37.99
N LYS A 105 13.58 -15.61 36.78
CA LYS A 105 13.29 -17.02 36.48
C LYS A 105 14.51 -17.90 36.69
N ASP A 106 15.69 -17.39 36.35
CA ASP A 106 16.94 -18.12 36.47
C ASP A 106 17.33 -18.40 37.92
N ILE A 107 16.93 -17.55 38.87
CA ILE A 107 17.08 -17.85 40.30
C ILE A 107 16.27 -19.10 40.71
N ASP A 108 15.07 -19.29 40.16
CA ASP A 108 14.26 -20.48 40.42
C ASP A 108 14.72 -21.70 39.61
N PHE A 109 15.24 -21.47 38.40
CA PHE A 109 15.61 -22.52 37.47
C PHE A 109 16.98 -23.16 37.79
N PHE A 110 18.00 -22.37 38.15
CA PHE A 110 19.37 -22.88 38.30
C PHE A 110 19.66 -23.50 39.68
N PHE A 111 18.85 -23.19 40.68
CA PHE A 111 19.11 -23.58 42.07
C PHE A 111 18.01 -24.46 42.63
N GLN A 112 18.38 -25.55 43.31
CA GLN A 112 17.45 -26.25 44.20
C GLN A 112 17.12 -25.37 45.40
N LYS A 113 18.14 -24.67 45.90
CA LYS A 113 18.04 -23.73 47.01
C LYS A 113 19.18 -22.74 46.95
N VAL A 114 18.91 -21.45 47.09
CA VAL A 114 19.93 -20.41 47.15
C VAL A 114 19.50 -19.27 48.07
N ASN A 115 20.46 -18.76 48.84
CA ASN A 115 20.26 -17.61 49.71
C ASN A 115 21.19 -16.46 49.28
N PHE A 116 20.61 -15.29 49.10
CA PHE A 116 21.26 -14.02 48.80
C PHE A 116 21.35 -13.13 50.03
N GLU A 117 22.48 -12.46 50.21
CA GLU A 117 22.68 -11.37 51.16
C GLU A 117 23.20 -10.15 50.37
N LEU A 118 22.46 -9.04 50.37
CA LEU A 118 22.78 -7.81 49.65
C LEU A 118 23.32 -6.76 50.64
N GLN A 119 24.61 -6.86 50.97
CA GLN A 119 25.23 -5.98 51.94
C GLN A 119 25.63 -4.63 51.31
N ILE A 120 24.83 -3.58 51.51
CA ILE A 120 25.14 -2.22 51.05
C ILE A 120 26.46 -1.72 51.68
N LYS A 121 27.34 -1.19 50.84
CA LYS A 121 28.61 -0.55 51.22
C LYS A 121 28.55 0.97 51.11
N ASN A 122 27.90 1.49 50.08
CA ASN A 122 27.77 2.92 49.84
C ASN A 122 26.50 3.22 49.03
N ILE A 123 25.90 4.39 49.28
CA ILE A 123 24.87 5.00 48.41
C ILE A 123 25.31 6.43 48.09
N SER A 124 25.64 6.67 46.82
CA SER A 124 26.04 7.97 46.30
C SER A 124 25.07 8.48 45.24
N LEU A 125 24.91 9.80 45.15
CA LEU A 125 24.13 10.43 44.08
C LEU A 125 25.07 10.69 42.89
N ILE A 126 24.73 10.16 41.72
CA ILE A 126 25.54 10.29 40.50
C ILE A 126 24.70 10.95 39.40
N ASN A 127 25.14 12.11 38.89
CA ASN A 127 24.48 12.93 37.86
C ASN A 127 23.13 13.59 38.24
N SER A 128 23.10 14.92 38.23
CA SER A 128 21.90 15.76 38.39
C SER A 128 21.54 16.57 37.13
N LYS A 129 22.16 16.28 35.99
CA LYS A 129 21.92 17.04 34.74
C LYS A 129 20.65 16.53 34.06
N LYS A 130 19.65 17.42 33.91
CA LYS A 130 18.30 17.21 33.33
C LYS A 130 17.25 16.54 34.23
N GLY A 131 17.21 16.87 35.53
CA GLY A 131 16.04 16.58 36.38
C GLY A 131 15.78 15.11 36.69
N LEU A 132 16.75 14.23 36.42
CA LEU A 132 16.71 12.82 36.81
C LEU A 132 17.76 12.62 37.92
N TYR A 133 17.32 12.28 39.12
CA TYR A 133 18.21 12.01 40.25
C TYR A 133 18.48 10.51 40.33
N THR A 134 19.74 10.11 40.16
CA THR A 134 20.16 8.71 40.18
C THR A 134 21.03 8.40 41.40
N TYR A 135 20.60 7.42 42.20
CA TYR A 135 21.36 6.87 43.30
C TYR A 135 22.11 5.62 42.84
N LYS A 136 23.43 5.63 42.99
CA LYS A 136 24.28 4.45 42.81
C LYS A 136 24.50 3.79 44.16
N VAL A 137 24.02 2.55 44.27
CA VAL A 137 24.25 1.67 45.40
C VAL A 137 25.43 0.78 45.07
N THR A 138 26.49 0.85 45.86
CA THR A 138 27.56 -0.16 45.85
C THR A 138 27.25 -1.16 46.96
N LEU A 139 27.18 -2.44 46.63
CA LEU A 139 26.91 -3.51 47.60
C LEU A 139 27.76 -4.75 47.33
N VAL A 140 27.87 -5.62 48.32
CA VAL A 140 28.40 -6.98 48.14
C VAL A 140 27.22 -7.94 48.15
N ARG A 141 27.00 -8.63 47.03
CA ARG A 141 26.07 -9.74 46.94
C ARG A 141 26.81 -10.99 47.39
N ARG A 142 26.35 -11.62 48.47
CA ARG A 142 26.74 -12.99 48.83
C ARG A 142 25.66 -13.95 48.39
N MET A 143 26.05 -15.10 47.87
CA MET A 143 25.15 -16.15 47.43
C MET A 143 25.69 -17.47 47.93
N ASN A 144 24.84 -18.26 48.58
CA ASN A 144 25.18 -19.58 49.08
C ASN A 144 24.01 -20.52 48.83
N GLY A 145 24.26 -21.68 48.24
CA GLY A 145 23.18 -22.58 47.85
C GLY A 145 23.63 -23.93 47.32
N THR A 146 22.69 -24.59 46.65
CA THR A 146 22.88 -25.85 45.94
C THR A 146 22.20 -25.74 44.58
N ASN A 147 22.96 -25.96 43.50
CA ASN A 147 22.42 -25.90 42.14
C ASN A 147 21.52 -27.10 41.83
N VAL A 148 20.83 -27.10 40.67
CA VAL A 148 19.99 -28.23 40.23
C VAL A 148 20.70 -29.58 40.11
N LYS A 149 22.03 -29.58 39.95
CA LYS A 149 22.87 -30.79 39.91
C LYS A 149 23.26 -31.32 41.30
N GLY A 150 22.89 -30.62 42.38
CA GLY A 150 23.23 -30.99 43.75
C GLY A 150 24.61 -30.50 44.23
N GLU A 151 25.27 -29.64 43.45
CA GLU A 151 26.59 -29.11 43.77
C GLU A 151 26.45 -27.85 44.64
N LYS A 152 27.37 -27.69 45.62
CA LYS A 152 27.39 -26.48 46.47
C LYS A 152 27.91 -25.30 45.66
N VAL A 153 27.20 -24.19 45.73
CA VAL A 153 27.54 -22.92 45.05
C VAL A 153 27.72 -21.84 46.10
N SER A 154 28.78 -21.04 45.97
CA SER A 154 29.11 -19.98 46.91
C SER A 154 29.89 -18.89 46.20
N SER A 155 29.31 -17.69 46.14
CA SER A 155 29.92 -16.56 45.43
C SER A 155 29.63 -15.24 46.14
N ASP A 156 30.70 -14.49 46.36
CA ASP A 156 30.66 -13.11 46.84
C ASP A 156 31.07 -12.20 45.67
N LYS A 157 30.15 -11.33 45.22
CA LYS A 157 30.38 -10.44 44.08
C LYS A 157 30.02 -9.00 44.46
N ILE A 158 30.88 -8.05 44.12
CA ILE A 158 30.52 -6.62 44.22
C ILE A 158 29.46 -6.35 43.15
N ARG A 159 28.41 -5.61 43.52
CA ARG A 159 27.36 -5.12 42.62
C ARG A 159 27.18 -3.63 42.77
N TYR A 160 26.77 -3.03 41.67
CA TYR A 160 26.29 -1.67 41.55
C TYR A 160 24.82 -1.73 41.13
N ILE A 161 23.96 -0.99 41.83
CA ILE A 161 22.55 -0.82 41.48
C ILE A 161 22.30 0.66 41.23
N GLU A 162 21.75 1.00 40.08
CA GLU A 162 21.30 2.35 39.79
C GLU A 162 19.81 2.48 40.04
N VAL A 163 19.42 3.44 40.87
CA VAL A 163 18.04 3.72 41.25
C VAL A 163 17.68 5.14 40.85
N ASN A 164 16.72 5.27 39.94
CA ASN A 164 16.22 6.58 39.50
C ASN A 164 15.03 7.02 40.34
N LEU A 165 15.02 8.31 40.68
CA LEU A 165 13.84 8.99 41.21
C LEU A 165 13.01 9.56 40.05
N ASP A 166 11.77 9.10 39.92
CA ASP A 166 10.73 9.77 39.13
C ASP A 166 10.10 10.87 40.00
N GLU A 167 10.52 12.12 39.80
CA GLU A 167 10.02 13.25 40.59
C GLU A 167 8.52 13.48 40.45
N ALA A 168 7.91 13.10 39.31
CA ALA A 168 6.48 13.32 39.07
C ALA A 168 5.62 12.31 39.85
N LYS A 169 6.14 11.11 40.10
CA LYS A 169 5.43 10.04 40.80
C LYS A 169 5.90 9.84 42.24
N ASP A 170 6.94 10.55 42.65
CA ASP A 170 7.66 10.33 43.91
C ASP A 170 8.00 8.85 44.11
N ASP A 171 8.55 8.21 43.08
CA ASP A 171 8.81 6.78 43.04
C ASP A 171 10.27 6.48 42.71
N LEU A 172 10.82 5.44 43.35
CA LEU A 172 12.21 5.02 43.20
C LEU A 172 12.25 3.64 42.55
N LYS A 173 12.95 3.54 41.42
CA LYS A 173 13.03 2.30 40.65
C LYS A 173 14.45 1.96 40.27
N VAL A 174 14.79 0.67 40.42
CA VAL A 174 16.02 0.11 39.85
C VAL A 174 15.93 0.19 38.34
N VAL A 175 16.97 0.76 37.73
CA VAL A 175 17.11 0.92 36.28
C VAL A 175 18.30 0.15 35.70
N SER A 176 19.21 -0.33 36.54
CA SER A 176 20.32 -1.19 36.13
C SER A 176 20.95 -1.89 37.34
N MET A 177 21.45 -3.12 37.14
CA MET A 177 22.20 -3.89 38.14
C MET A 177 23.40 -4.59 37.51
N TYR A 178 24.62 -4.23 37.88
CA TYR A 178 25.83 -4.74 37.24
C TYR A 178 26.94 -5.00 38.28
N SER A 179 27.90 -5.86 37.98
CA SER A 179 29.11 -6.09 38.78
C SER A 179 30.29 -5.28 38.28
N THR A 180 30.29 -4.93 37.01
CA THR A 180 31.35 -4.15 36.38
C THR A 180 30.85 -2.72 36.11
N ASP A 181 31.14 -1.80 37.02
CA ASP A 181 31.57 -0.48 36.54
C ASP A 181 32.96 -0.78 36.01
N ILE A 182 33.13 -1.06 34.70
CA ILE A 182 34.36 -1.65 34.12
C ILE A 182 35.55 -1.12 34.90
N SER A 183 36.20 -1.97 35.69
CA SER A 183 37.19 -1.47 36.63
C SER A 183 38.31 -0.79 35.85
N GLU A 184 38.96 0.19 36.47
CA GLU A 184 40.12 0.83 35.84
C GLU A 184 41.16 -0.20 35.41
N SER A 185 41.31 -1.30 36.16
CA SER A 185 42.16 -2.42 35.78
C SER A 185 41.68 -3.14 34.53
N GLU A 186 40.40 -3.51 34.44
CA GLU A 186 39.84 -4.25 33.30
C GLU A 186 39.84 -3.42 32.03
N ILE A 187 39.46 -2.14 32.10
CA ILE A 187 39.41 -1.27 30.92
C ILE A 187 40.81 -0.94 30.42
N ASN A 188 41.77 -0.76 31.34
CA ASN A 188 43.18 -0.57 30.97
C ASN A 188 43.76 -1.87 30.38
N GLN A 189 43.41 -3.03 30.93
CA GLN A 189 43.86 -4.31 30.40
C GLN A 189 43.27 -4.59 29.02
N TRP A 190 41.99 -4.29 28.80
CA TRP A 190 41.36 -4.33 27.49
C TRP A 190 42.09 -3.39 26.53
N TRP A 191 42.20 -2.09 26.87
CA TRP A 191 42.89 -1.09 26.05
C TRP A 191 44.32 -1.46 25.69
N SER A 192 45.06 -2.09 26.62
CA SER A 192 46.43 -2.57 26.40
C SER A 192 46.55 -3.66 25.35
N LYS A 193 45.48 -4.44 25.13
CA LYS A 193 45.43 -5.59 24.20
C LYS A 193 44.86 -5.22 22.83
N ILE A 194 44.29 -4.02 22.68
CA ILE A 194 43.71 -3.55 21.42
C ILE A 194 44.83 -3.18 20.43
N PRO A 195 44.73 -3.58 19.14
CA PRO A 195 45.65 -3.11 18.09
C PRO A 195 45.66 -1.59 17.94
N ASP A 196 46.79 -1.01 17.56
CA ASP A 196 46.92 0.45 17.49
C ASP A 196 45.97 1.08 16.45
N GLU A 197 45.65 0.35 15.39
CA GLU A 197 44.66 0.75 14.37
C GLU A 197 43.27 0.98 14.99
N TRP A 198 42.87 0.13 15.94
CA TRP A 198 41.61 0.25 16.66
C TRP A 198 41.63 1.35 17.71
N LYS A 199 42.78 1.60 18.34
CA LYS A 199 42.91 2.73 19.27
C LYS A 199 42.67 4.07 18.56
N ILE A 200 43.16 4.20 17.32
CA ILE A 200 42.91 5.39 16.48
C ILE A 200 41.41 5.56 16.21
N VAL A 201 40.75 4.49 15.77
CA VAL A 201 39.30 4.48 15.52
C VAL A 201 38.51 4.92 16.76
N PHE A 202 38.80 4.33 17.92
CA PHE A 202 38.06 4.65 19.15
C PHE A 202 38.28 6.07 19.63
N LEU A 203 39.50 6.62 19.49
CA LEU A 203 39.79 8.00 19.86
C LEU A 203 39.11 9.01 18.93
N ASP A 204 39.04 8.69 17.63
CA ASP A 204 38.34 9.50 16.62
C ASP A 204 36.84 9.55 16.90
N GLU A 205 36.21 8.39 17.17
CA GLU A 205 34.78 8.29 17.48
C GLU A 205 34.38 9.13 18.71
N VAL A 206 35.20 9.15 19.77
CA VAL A 206 34.92 9.95 20.97
C VAL A 206 35.43 11.41 20.87
N GLY A 207 36.05 11.79 19.75
CA GLY A 207 36.47 13.15 19.41
C GLY A 207 37.39 13.81 20.44
N SER A 208 38.46 13.12 20.87
CA SER A 208 39.26 13.57 22.02
C SER A 208 40.77 13.49 21.80
N ASP A 209 41.42 14.65 21.85
CA ASP A 209 42.89 14.81 22.01
C ASP A 209 43.34 14.73 23.48
N ALA A 210 42.41 14.44 24.41
CA ALA A 210 42.71 14.41 25.84
C ALA A 210 43.71 13.31 26.20
N LYS A 211 44.48 13.54 27.27
CA LYS A 211 45.37 12.54 27.85
C LYS A 211 44.56 11.28 28.20
N LEU A 212 45.04 10.12 27.76
CA LEU A 212 44.44 8.83 28.06
C LEU A 212 44.28 8.67 29.58
N ASP A 213 43.03 8.61 30.03
CA ASP A 213 42.64 8.38 31.42
C ASP A 213 41.42 7.45 31.50
N PHE A 214 41.09 7.03 32.72
CA PHE A 214 39.97 6.11 32.97
C PHE A 214 38.62 6.66 32.48
N SER A 215 38.43 7.98 32.51
CA SER A 215 37.18 8.63 32.05
C SER A 215 37.02 8.52 30.53
N LEU A 216 38.10 8.75 29.78
CA LEU A 216 38.12 8.60 28.33
C LEU A 216 37.88 7.15 27.92
N LEU A 217 38.55 6.20 28.57
CA LEU A 217 38.34 4.78 28.32
C LEU A 217 36.90 4.36 28.59
N LYS A 218 36.30 4.86 29.68
CA LYS A 218 34.90 4.60 30.00
C LYS A 218 33.94 5.19 28.96
N ARG A 219 34.27 6.35 28.37
CA ARG A 219 33.48 6.90 27.25
C ARG A 219 33.56 5.99 26.03
N ILE A 220 34.74 5.50 25.68
CA ILE A 220 34.96 4.57 24.58
C ILE A 220 34.17 3.27 24.80
N ALA A 221 34.22 2.69 26.01
CA ALA A 221 33.51 1.45 26.31
C ALA A 221 31.97 1.57 26.29
N ASN A 222 31.44 2.80 26.29
CA ASN A 222 30.00 3.08 26.31
C ASN A 222 29.48 3.71 25.00
N ILE A 223 30.26 3.69 23.92
CA ILE A 223 29.75 4.13 22.62
C ILE A 223 28.60 3.24 22.16
N ASP A 224 27.61 3.86 21.52
CA ASP A 224 26.45 3.20 20.95
C ASP A 224 26.53 3.12 19.42
N LYS A 225 27.52 3.77 18.81
CA LYS A 225 27.80 3.73 17.38
C LYS A 225 29.30 3.65 17.13
N ILE A 226 29.67 2.95 16.07
CA ILE A 226 31.03 2.94 15.53
C ILE A 226 31.00 2.92 14.01
N ASP A 227 31.80 3.80 13.38
CA ASP A 227 32.02 3.80 11.93
C ASP A 227 33.48 3.47 11.60
N ILE A 228 33.70 2.28 11.04
CA ILE A 228 35.00 1.83 10.52
C ILE A 228 34.97 1.70 8.99
N SER A 229 34.00 2.31 8.32
CA SER A 229 33.89 2.21 6.87
C SER A 229 35.11 2.79 6.17
N ASN A 230 35.45 2.24 5.01
CA ASN A 230 36.64 2.58 4.21
C ASN A 230 37.99 2.32 4.90
N ASN A 231 37.99 1.68 6.07
CA ASN A 231 39.21 1.37 6.80
C ASN A 231 39.81 0.03 6.34
N LYS A 232 40.91 0.10 5.58
CA LYS A 232 41.61 -1.09 5.04
C LYS A 232 42.51 -1.79 6.06
N ASN A 233 42.78 -1.16 7.19
CA ASN A 233 43.69 -1.69 8.21
C ASN A 233 42.97 -2.57 9.23
N ILE A 234 41.66 -2.39 9.39
CA ILE A 234 40.84 -3.20 10.30
C ILE A 234 40.42 -4.49 9.60
N LYS A 235 40.85 -5.63 10.16
CA LYS A 235 40.58 -6.98 9.62
C LYS A 235 39.80 -7.89 10.58
N SER A 236 39.57 -7.45 11.81
CA SER A 236 38.90 -8.23 12.85
C SER A 236 38.08 -7.33 13.75
N LEU A 237 36.86 -7.79 14.09
CA LEU A 237 35.92 -7.12 14.98
C LEU A 237 36.11 -7.48 16.46
N LYS A 238 37.09 -8.34 16.79
CA LYS A 238 37.33 -8.80 18.18
C LYS A 238 37.40 -7.66 19.22
N PRO A 239 37.99 -6.49 18.93
CA PRO A 239 37.99 -5.38 19.89
C PRO A 239 36.62 -4.81 20.26
N LEU A 240 35.56 -5.13 19.50
CA LEU A 240 34.18 -4.71 19.79
C LEU A 240 33.49 -5.57 20.86
N GLU A 241 34.02 -6.75 21.21
CA GLU A 241 33.37 -7.72 22.13
C GLU A 241 32.97 -7.12 23.49
N THR A 242 33.65 -6.07 23.94
CA THR A 242 33.39 -5.42 25.24
C THR A 242 32.44 -4.23 25.16
N LEU A 243 32.03 -3.81 23.96
CA LEU A 243 31.19 -2.64 23.72
C LEU A 243 29.71 -3.03 23.79
N ILE A 244 29.28 -3.50 24.96
CA ILE A 244 27.95 -4.09 25.15
C ILE A 244 26.79 -3.12 24.88
N ASN A 245 27.04 -1.81 24.81
CA ASN A 245 26.03 -0.79 24.53
C ASN A 245 25.91 -0.43 23.05
N LEU A 246 26.70 -1.09 22.19
CA LEU A 246 26.76 -0.80 20.76
C LEU A 246 25.44 -1.14 20.06
N LYS A 247 24.95 -0.18 19.27
CA LYS A 247 23.69 -0.25 18.51
C LYS A 247 23.91 -0.17 17.01
N GLU A 248 24.88 0.61 16.56
CA GLU A 248 25.16 0.82 15.14
C GLU A 248 26.61 0.48 14.82
N ILE A 249 26.80 -0.40 13.83
CA ILE A 249 28.13 -0.70 13.28
C ILE A 249 28.11 -0.45 11.78
N ASN A 250 28.93 0.49 11.32
CA ASN A 250 29.23 0.64 9.91
C ASN A 250 30.64 0.11 9.62
N MET A 251 30.73 -0.94 8.81
CA MET A 251 32.00 -1.54 8.37
C MET A 251 32.10 -1.69 6.85
N ALA A 252 31.35 -0.87 6.12
CA ALA A 252 31.34 -0.91 4.67
C ALA A 252 32.72 -0.61 4.06
N HIS A 253 33.05 -1.22 2.92
CA HIS A 253 34.34 -1.02 2.22
C HIS A 253 35.58 -1.36 3.06
N THR A 254 35.54 -2.47 3.80
CA THR A 254 36.66 -2.99 4.61
C THR A 254 37.15 -4.37 4.12
N GLU A 255 38.32 -4.83 4.59
CA GLU A 255 38.85 -6.17 4.28
C GLU A 255 38.41 -7.23 5.32
N ILE A 256 37.29 -7.00 6.00
CA ILE A 256 36.75 -7.92 7.00
C ILE A 256 36.05 -9.09 6.29
N THR A 257 36.32 -10.30 6.74
CA THR A 257 35.78 -11.54 6.15
C THR A 257 34.88 -12.34 7.10
N SER A 258 34.75 -11.91 8.36
CA SER A 258 34.04 -12.65 9.40
C SER A 258 33.49 -11.70 10.46
N LEU A 259 32.28 -12.00 10.95
CA LEU A 259 31.61 -11.26 12.03
C LEU A 259 32.03 -11.69 13.45
N LYS A 260 33.07 -12.52 13.58
CA LYS A 260 33.62 -12.87 14.90
C LYS A 260 34.07 -11.64 15.68
N GLY A 261 33.50 -11.49 16.88
CA GLY A 261 33.72 -10.38 17.78
C GLY A 261 32.46 -9.59 18.12
N ILE A 262 31.32 -9.87 17.46
CA ILE A 262 30.05 -9.17 17.71
C ILE A 262 28.89 -10.08 18.15
N GLN A 263 29.12 -11.36 18.37
CA GLN A 263 28.07 -12.36 18.66
C GLN A 263 27.23 -12.03 19.90
N ASP A 264 27.86 -11.45 20.90
CA ASP A 264 27.27 -11.16 22.20
C ASP A 264 26.71 -9.73 22.30
N LEU A 265 26.83 -8.91 21.23
CA LEU A 265 26.34 -7.53 21.19
C LEU A 265 24.83 -7.51 20.88
N LYS A 266 24.01 -7.83 21.88
CA LYS A 266 22.55 -8.04 21.69
C LYS A 266 21.74 -6.76 21.42
N PHE A 267 22.34 -5.58 21.60
CA PHE A 267 21.68 -4.29 21.37
C PHE A 267 21.86 -3.73 19.95
N ILE A 268 22.50 -4.47 19.05
CA ILE A 268 22.69 -4.03 17.67
C ILE A 268 21.34 -3.84 16.97
N GLU A 269 21.12 -2.62 16.51
CA GLU A 269 19.94 -2.17 15.77
C GLU A 269 20.25 -1.99 14.27
N VAL A 270 21.48 -1.60 13.91
CA VAL A 270 21.90 -1.34 12.53
C VAL A 270 23.28 -1.93 12.27
N ILE A 271 23.42 -2.67 11.18
CA ILE A 271 24.71 -3.17 10.72
C ILE A 271 24.88 -2.95 9.20
N ASP A 272 26.02 -2.39 8.80
CA ASP A 272 26.40 -2.23 7.41
C ASP A 272 27.69 -3.00 7.12
N ILE A 273 27.57 -4.07 6.33
CA ILE A 273 28.67 -4.93 5.88
C ILE A 273 28.88 -4.83 4.36
N SER A 274 28.40 -3.74 3.74
CA SER A 274 28.46 -3.58 2.29
C SER A 274 29.91 -3.55 1.78
N ASP A 275 30.16 -4.12 0.60
CA ASP A 275 31.47 -4.15 -0.03
C ASP A 275 32.54 -4.78 0.89
N THR A 276 32.20 -5.96 1.43
CA THR A 276 33.09 -6.82 2.23
C THR A 276 33.09 -8.25 1.69
N ASP A 277 34.08 -9.05 2.07
CA ASP A 277 34.20 -10.47 1.68
C ASP A 277 33.47 -11.41 2.67
N ILE A 278 32.49 -10.90 3.43
CA ILE A 278 31.70 -11.67 4.39
C ILE A 278 30.70 -12.54 3.61
N ALA A 279 30.74 -13.86 3.88
CA ALA A 279 29.81 -14.85 3.33
C ALA A 279 28.88 -15.45 4.38
N ASP A 280 29.40 -15.64 5.59
CA ASP A 280 28.71 -16.26 6.72
C ASP A 280 28.28 -15.18 7.72
N ILE A 281 27.04 -15.29 8.20
CA ILE A 281 26.42 -14.36 9.15
C ILE A 281 25.83 -15.09 10.36
N ASP A 282 26.27 -16.32 10.65
CA ASP A 282 25.82 -17.12 11.80
C ASP A 282 25.98 -16.39 13.14
N GLU A 283 27.00 -15.52 13.26
CA GLU A 283 27.21 -14.65 14.43
C GLU A 283 26.05 -13.70 14.74
N LEU A 284 25.16 -13.43 13.76
CA LEU A 284 23.97 -12.59 13.95
C LEU A 284 22.77 -13.37 14.51
N THR A 285 22.92 -14.67 14.74
CA THR A 285 21.84 -15.51 15.29
C THR A 285 21.36 -14.98 16.65
N GLY A 286 20.06 -14.75 16.77
CA GLY A 286 19.44 -14.26 18.00
C GLY A 286 19.60 -12.76 18.25
N MET A 287 20.00 -11.96 17.26
CA MET A 287 19.97 -10.49 17.35
C MET A 287 18.55 -9.95 17.14
N GLU A 288 17.73 -9.99 18.20
CA GLU A 288 16.32 -9.62 18.14
C GLU A 288 16.06 -8.12 17.92
N ASN A 289 17.03 -7.27 18.29
CA ASN A 289 16.94 -5.81 18.16
C ASN A 289 17.32 -5.29 16.76
N LEU A 290 17.87 -6.15 15.89
CA LEU A 290 18.31 -5.74 14.56
C LEU A 290 17.12 -5.23 13.74
N ARG A 291 17.24 -4.00 13.25
CA ARG A 291 16.20 -3.26 12.51
C ARG A 291 16.57 -3.05 11.05
N LEU A 292 17.85 -2.82 10.76
CA LEU A 292 18.31 -2.47 9.42
C LEU A 292 19.66 -3.14 9.14
N MET A 293 19.76 -3.76 7.96
CA MET A 293 20.98 -4.40 7.50
C MET A 293 21.31 -4.00 6.06
N PHE A 294 22.57 -3.71 5.82
CA PHE A 294 23.14 -3.48 4.49
C PHE A 294 24.19 -4.55 4.21
N VAL A 295 23.99 -5.33 3.15
CA VAL A 295 24.87 -6.45 2.74
C VAL A 295 25.25 -6.35 1.26
N GLN A 296 25.12 -5.16 0.65
CA GLN A 296 25.35 -5.00 -0.78
C GLN A 296 26.80 -5.36 -1.15
N ASN A 297 27.00 -5.98 -2.31
CA ASN A 297 28.31 -6.40 -2.81
C ASN A 297 29.09 -7.32 -1.83
N SER A 298 28.37 -8.13 -1.03
CA SER A 298 28.97 -9.16 -0.17
C SER A 298 28.75 -10.56 -0.73
N LEU A 299 29.33 -11.58 -0.06
CA LEU A 299 29.21 -12.98 -0.44
C LEU A 299 28.07 -13.70 0.30
N VAL A 300 27.24 -12.97 1.06
CA VAL A 300 26.13 -13.53 1.85
C VAL A 300 25.14 -14.24 0.93
N SER A 301 24.86 -15.51 1.23
CA SER A 301 23.98 -16.35 0.41
C SER A 301 22.76 -16.89 1.17
N ASP A 302 22.83 -16.89 2.50
CA ASP A 302 21.81 -17.43 3.40
C ASP A 302 21.41 -16.36 4.43
N LEU A 303 20.09 -16.19 4.63
CA LEU A 303 19.50 -15.28 5.60
C LEU A 303 18.92 -16.01 6.82
N THR A 304 19.02 -17.34 6.86
CA THR A 304 18.48 -18.17 7.95
C THR A 304 18.92 -17.70 9.35
N PRO A 305 20.18 -17.26 9.58
CA PRO A 305 20.61 -16.76 10.89
C PRO A 305 19.79 -15.59 11.43
N LEU A 306 19.17 -14.79 10.55
CA LEU A 306 18.36 -13.61 10.92
C LEU A 306 16.90 -13.96 11.25
N SER A 307 16.51 -15.24 11.24
CA SER A 307 15.11 -15.64 11.41
C SER A 307 14.51 -15.29 12.79
N ALA A 308 15.36 -15.04 13.80
CA ALA A 308 14.93 -14.60 15.13
C ALA A 308 14.76 -13.07 15.24
N SER A 309 15.23 -12.29 14.27
CA SER A 309 15.23 -10.82 14.29
C SER A 309 13.85 -10.23 13.95
N LYS A 310 12.89 -10.37 14.88
CA LYS A 310 11.49 -9.97 14.68
C LYS A 310 11.30 -8.47 14.43
N ASN A 311 12.24 -7.64 14.87
CA ASN A 311 12.24 -6.19 14.65
C ASN A 311 12.88 -5.76 13.32
N LEU A 312 13.39 -6.71 12.52
CA LEU A 312 14.07 -6.41 11.27
C LEU A 312 13.08 -5.86 10.24
N GLN A 313 13.38 -4.66 9.73
CA GLN A 313 12.50 -3.94 8.81
C GLN A 313 13.00 -4.03 7.36
N LYS A 314 14.31 -3.94 7.14
CA LYS A 314 14.90 -3.91 5.80
C LYS A 314 16.25 -4.58 5.75
N ILE A 315 16.48 -5.31 4.66
CA ILE A 315 17.79 -5.80 4.22
C ILE A 315 18.02 -5.29 2.80
N TYR A 316 19.11 -4.57 2.58
CA TYR A 316 19.59 -4.23 1.25
C TYR A 316 20.65 -5.24 0.83
N CYS A 317 20.42 -6.01 -0.23
CA CYS A 317 21.27 -7.16 -0.58
C CYS A 317 21.65 -7.23 -2.06
N ASP A 318 21.88 -6.07 -2.65
CA ASP A 318 22.29 -5.95 -4.06
C ASP A 318 23.63 -6.66 -4.30
N ASN A 319 23.78 -7.32 -5.45
CA ASN A 319 25.00 -8.06 -5.80
C ASN A 319 25.44 -9.09 -4.74
N THR A 320 24.49 -9.81 -4.14
CA THR A 320 24.75 -10.97 -3.29
C THR A 320 24.29 -12.27 -3.94
N PRO A 321 24.84 -13.44 -3.54
CA PRO A 321 24.33 -14.75 -3.97
C PRO A 321 22.94 -15.14 -3.44
N ILE A 322 22.22 -14.27 -2.72
CA ILE A 322 20.89 -14.56 -2.18
C ILE A 322 19.88 -14.79 -3.32
N SER A 323 19.33 -16.00 -3.41
CA SER A 323 18.32 -16.32 -4.42
C SER A 323 16.96 -15.66 -4.12
N PRO A 324 16.12 -15.34 -5.14
CA PRO A 324 14.76 -14.86 -4.90
C PRO A 324 13.95 -15.80 -3.98
N LYS A 325 14.12 -17.12 -4.16
CA LYS A 325 13.47 -18.14 -3.33
C LYS A 325 13.93 -18.11 -1.87
N ALA A 326 15.22 -17.88 -1.64
CA ALA A 326 15.75 -17.71 -0.28
C ALA A 326 15.17 -16.44 0.37
N ALA A 327 15.11 -15.33 -0.36
CA ALA A 327 14.48 -14.10 0.13
C ALA A 327 12.99 -14.29 0.44
N GLU A 328 12.21 -14.92 -0.45
CA GLU A 328 10.80 -15.23 -0.19
C GLU A 328 10.61 -16.15 1.02
N THR A 329 11.49 -17.14 1.18
CA THR A 329 11.44 -18.07 2.32
C THR A 329 11.72 -17.32 3.62
N PHE A 330 12.74 -16.45 3.62
CA PHE A 330 13.07 -15.59 4.75
C PHE A 330 11.94 -14.60 5.08
N GLN A 331 11.31 -13.97 4.09
CA GLN A 331 10.19 -13.05 4.35
C GLN A 331 8.94 -13.77 4.89
N LYS A 332 8.83 -15.08 4.72
CA LYS A 332 7.79 -15.87 5.41
C LYS A 332 8.11 -16.10 6.89
N SER A 333 9.38 -16.24 7.27
CA SER A 333 9.79 -16.37 8.67
C SER A 333 9.87 -15.03 9.39
N VAL A 334 10.17 -13.93 8.67
CA VAL A 334 10.23 -12.56 9.20
C VAL A 334 9.33 -11.62 8.36
N PRO A 335 7.99 -11.65 8.55
CA PRO A 335 7.02 -10.96 7.68
C PRO A 335 7.15 -9.44 7.63
N ASN A 336 7.71 -8.84 8.67
CA ASN A 336 7.89 -7.38 8.75
C ASN A 336 9.14 -6.87 8.01
N CYS A 337 10.00 -7.79 7.54
CA CYS A 337 11.24 -7.46 6.87
C CYS A 337 11.08 -7.40 5.34
N LYS A 338 11.58 -6.33 4.71
CA LYS A 338 11.70 -6.20 3.26
C LYS A 338 13.12 -6.52 2.80
N VAL A 339 13.27 -7.51 1.92
CA VAL A 339 14.54 -7.83 1.26
C VAL A 339 14.60 -7.14 -0.10
N ILE A 340 15.61 -6.31 -0.33
CA ILE A 340 15.70 -5.39 -1.48
C ILE A 340 16.87 -5.81 -2.38
N PHE A 341 16.59 -6.02 -3.68
CA PHE A 341 17.56 -6.36 -4.73
C PHE A 341 17.52 -5.37 -5.92
N ASP A 342 18.64 -4.74 -6.23
CA ASP A 342 18.89 -3.80 -7.33
C ASP A 342 19.84 -4.45 -8.36
N ARG A 343 19.28 -5.40 -9.12
CA ARG A 343 19.99 -6.46 -9.88
C ARG A 343 20.42 -6.11 -11.30
N VAL A 344 21.26 -5.11 -11.52
CA VAL A 344 21.88 -4.97 -12.86
C VAL A 344 23.39 -4.82 -12.75
N ASN A 345 24.14 -5.71 -13.40
CA ASN A 345 25.54 -5.46 -13.72
C ASN A 345 25.59 -4.34 -14.77
N LEU A 346 25.56 -3.10 -14.29
CA LEU A 346 25.34 -1.90 -15.10
C LEU A 346 26.36 -1.74 -16.23
N ALA A 347 27.61 -2.14 -16.01
CA ALA A 347 28.67 -2.05 -17.01
C ALA A 347 28.46 -3.03 -18.16
N GLU A 348 28.06 -4.26 -17.85
CA GLU A 348 27.76 -5.30 -18.85
C GLU A 348 26.47 -4.97 -19.61
N TRP A 349 25.41 -4.58 -18.89
CA TRP A 349 24.17 -4.11 -19.49
C TRP A 349 24.42 -2.96 -20.47
N TRP A 350 25.12 -1.90 -20.04
CA TRP A 350 25.47 -0.77 -20.89
C TRP A 350 26.36 -1.20 -22.06
N GLY A 351 27.31 -2.11 -21.84
CA GLY A 351 28.18 -2.68 -22.87
C GLY A 351 27.40 -3.32 -24.02
N ASN A 352 26.38 -4.10 -23.68
CA ASN A 352 25.55 -4.87 -24.61
C ASN A 352 24.49 -4.03 -25.36
N LEU A 353 24.26 -2.77 -24.96
CA LEU A 353 23.33 -1.90 -25.67
C LEU A 353 23.83 -1.56 -27.10
N SER A 354 22.89 -1.55 -28.05
CA SER A 354 23.09 -0.99 -29.38
C SER A 354 23.51 0.49 -29.32
N ILE A 355 24.09 0.99 -30.41
CA ILE A 355 24.57 2.39 -30.46
C ILE A 355 23.39 3.38 -30.40
N GLU A 356 22.24 2.98 -30.93
CA GLU A 356 20.96 3.70 -30.94
C GLU A 356 20.44 3.90 -29.52
N TRP A 357 20.35 2.82 -28.74
CA TRP A 357 19.95 2.87 -27.33
C TRP A 357 20.94 3.67 -26.48
N LYS A 358 22.26 3.51 -26.71
CA LYS A 358 23.28 4.33 -26.05
C LYS A 358 23.11 5.82 -26.34
N LYS A 359 22.85 6.19 -27.60
CA LYS A 359 22.59 7.59 -28.00
C LYS A 359 21.34 8.13 -27.32
N MET A 360 20.26 7.35 -27.28
CA MET A 360 19.01 7.74 -26.64
C MET A 360 19.20 8.05 -25.16
N PHE A 361 19.76 7.10 -24.39
CA PHE A 361 20.02 7.31 -22.97
C PHE A 361 21.04 8.44 -22.72
N SER A 362 22.05 8.59 -23.59
CA SER A 362 23.00 9.71 -23.52
C SER A 362 22.33 11.07 -23.67
N ARG A 363 21.28 11.19 -24.51
CA ARG A 363 20.49 12.42 -24.64
C ARG A 363 19.67 12.70 -23.37
N ILE A 364 19.08 11.68 -22.77
CA ILE A 364 18.30 11.81 -21.52
C ILE A 364 19.19 12.31 -20.37
N ILE A 365 20.37 11.73 -20.21
CA ILE A 365 21.29 12.08 -19.12
C ILE A 365 22.09 13.36 -19.44
N GLY A 366 22.26 13.69 -20.72
CA GLY A 366 23.03 14.86 -21.17
C GLY A 366 24.54 14.65 -21.19
N LYS A 367 25.01 13.40 -21.30
CA LYS A 367 26.44 13.07 -21.40
C LYS A 367 26.72 11.77 -22.14
N THR A 368 27.94 11.64 -22.65
CA THR A 368 28.38 10.52 -23.51
C THR A 368 29.13 9.43 -22.76
N LYS A 369 29.84 9.77 -21.67
CA LYS A 369 30.52 8.80 -20.80
C LYS A 369 29.66 8.57 -19.56
N MET A 370 29.22 7.32 -19.37
CA MET A 370 28.37 6.94 -18.25
C MET A 370 29.18 6.46 -17.06
N GLU A 371 28.77 6.90 -15.87
CA GLU A 371 29.22 6.39 -14.58
C GLU A 371 28.11 5.54 -13.96
N ARG A 372 28.45 4.78 -12.91
CA ARG A 372 27.51 3.89 -12.21
C ARG A 372 26.18 4.60 -11.86
N ASN A 373 26.26 5.81 -11.29
CA ASN A 373 25.10 6.58 -10.87
C ASN A 373 24.18 6.99 -12.02
N ASP A 374 24.70 7.12 -13.23
CA ASP A 374 23.87 7.47 -14.40
C ASP A 374 23.14 6.26 -14.93
N LEU A 375 23.81 5.12 -14.95
CA LEU A 375 23.20 3.86 -15.35
C LEU A 375 22.06 3.50 -14.37
N LEU A 376 22.23 3.77 -13.07
CA LEU A 376 21.15 3.67 -12.08
C LEU A 376 20.00 4.64 -12.37
N LYS A 377 20.28 5.90 -12.70
CA LYS A 377 19.23 6.85 -13.10
C LYS A 377 18.46 6.38 -14.34
N ILE A 378 19.15 5.76 -15.29
CA ILE A 378 18.53 5.22 -16.50
C ILE A 378 17.59 4.06 -16.16
N LEU A 379 18.02 3.09 -15.34
CA LEU A 379 17.17 1.96 -14.96
C LEU A 379 15.91 2.36 -14.17
N ASN A 380 15.97 3.49 -13.46
CA ASN A 380 14.86 4.03 -12.67
C ASN A 380 14.01 5.05 -13.45
N LEU A 381 14.14 5.12 -14.78
CA LEU A 381 13.28 5.97 -15.60
C LEU A 381 11.83 5.51 -15.52
N GLN A 382 10.93 6.46 -15.29
CA GLN A 382 9.48 6.21 -15.27
C GLN A 382 8.84 6.37 -16.64
N ALA A 383 9.51 7.05 -17.57
CA ALA A 383 9.01 7.28 -18.92
C ALA A 383 10.15 7.19 -19.94
N ILE A 384 9.89 6.50 -21.04
CA ILE A 384 10.81 6.39 -22.18
C ILE A 384 10.06 6.80 -23.45
N ASN A 385 10.66 7.70 -24.22
CA ASN A 385 10.19 8.06 -25.55
C ASN A 385 11.30 7.83 -26.58
N ILE A 386 11.08 6.83 -27.42
CA ILE A 386 11.93 6.44 -28.56
C ILE A 386 11.22 6.64 -29.89
N SER A 387 10.11 7.39 -29.90
CA SER A 387 9.30 7.56 -31.10
C SER A 387 10.10 8.21 -32.23
N ASP A 388 9.73 7.87 -33.47
CA ASP A 388 10.36 8.31 -34.73
C ASP A 388 11.80 7.81 -34.97
N ASP A 389 12.39 7.05 -34.03
CA ASP A 389 13.68 6.40 -34.25
C ASP A 389 13.51 5.01 -34.86
N LYS A 390 13.41 4.97 -36.19
CA LYS A 390 13.28 3.72 -36.98
C LYS A 390 14.46 2.76 -36.83
N THR A 391 15.59 3.22 -36.30
CA THR A 391 16.76 2.36 -36.08
C THR A 391 16.60 1.47 -34.85
N ILE A 392 15.69 1.80 -33.94
CA ILE A 392 15.35 0.97 -32.80
C ILE A 392 14.35 -0.10 -33.24
N THR A 393 14.78 -1.36 -33.21
CA THR A 393 14.03 -2.53 -33.70
C THR A 393 13.63 -3.53 -32.59
N THR A 394 14.08 -3.33 -31.36
CA THR A 394 13.73 -4.15 -30.19
C THR A 394 13.60 -3.32 -28.92
N LEU A 395 12.74 -3.79 -28.00
CA LEU A 395 12.56 -3.26 -26.64
C LEU A 395 13.33 -4.06 -25.57
N ASP A 396 14.11 -5.09 -25.94
CA ASP A 396 14.84 -5.93 -24.96
C ASP A 396 15.71 -5.14 -23.96
N PRO A 397 16.37 -4.02 -24.35
CA PRO A 397 17.15 -3.20 -23.42
C PRO A 397 16.41 -2.69 -22.18
N ILE A 398 15.08 -2.57 -22.26
CA ILE A 398 14.25 -2.00 -21.19
C ILE A 398 13.50 -3.06 -20.38
N LYS A 399 13.72 -4.36 -20.64
CA LYS A 399 13.00 -5.46 -19.96
C LYS A 399 13.11 -5.43 -18.43
N ASP A 400 14.22 -4.90 -17.90
CA ASP A 400 14.53 -4.89 -16.46
C ASP A 400 14.10 -3.57 -15.76
N PHE A 401 13.43 -2.64 -16.46
CA PHE A 401 13.06 -1.32 -15.93
C PHE A 401 11.77 -1.42 -15.10
N LYS A 402 11.92 -1.70 -13.80
CA LYS A 402 10.80 -2.00 -12.89
C LYS A 402 9.87 -0.81 -12.60
N ASP A 403 10.39 0.41 -12.69
CA ASP A 403 9.65 1.64 -12.38
C ASP A 403 9.02 2.29 -13.61
N LEU A 404 9.16 1.67 -14.79
CA LEU A 404 8.68 2.22 -16.05
C LEU A 404 7.14 2.20 -16.11
N LYS A 405 6.56 3.38 -16.33
CA LYS A 405 5.11 3.61 -16.42
C LYS A 405 4.67 4.01 -17.83
N GLU A 406 5.54 4.67 -18.57
CA GLU A 406 5.23 5.16 -19.91
C GLU A 406 6.27 4.72 -20.93
N ILE A 407 5.81 4.11 -22.02
CA ILE A 407 6.62 3.75 -23.18
C ILE A 407 5.97 4.33 -24.43
N LYS A 408 6.69 5.23 -25.10
CA LYS A 408 6.32 5.76 -26.41
C LYS A 408 7.34 5.29 -27.44
N ALA A 409 6.91 4.39 -28.32
CA ALA A 409 7.71 3.76 -29.36
C ALA A 409 7.04 3.86 -30.74
N SER A 410 6.29 4.95 -30.95
CA SER A 410 5.59 5.19 -32.21
C SER A 410 6.58 5.32 -33.38
N ASN A 411 6.24 4.80 -34.55
CA ASN A 411 7.04 4.94 -35.79
C ASN A 411 8.49 4.45 -35.63
N THR A 412 8.68 3.37 -34.86
CA THR A 412 9.96 2.66 -34.69
C THR A 412 10.00 1.38 -35.54
N GLY A 413 11.15 0.69 -35.57
CA GLY A 413 11.32 -0.57 -36.28
C GLY A 413 10.88 -1.82 -35.49
N ILE A 414 10.24 -1.66 -34.33
CA ILE A 414 9.86 -2.79 -33.47
C ILE A 414 8.77 -3.65 -34.10
N ASN A 415 8.86 -4.96 -33.87
CA ASN A 415 7.87 -5.94 -34.32
C ASN A 415 7.34 -6.82 -33.18
N SER A 416 7.90 -6.70 -31.98
CA SER A 416 7.52 -7.45 -30.79
C SER A 416 7.60 -6.58 -29.54
N ILE A 417 6.69 -6.83 -28.61
CA ILE A 417 6.64 -6.22 -27.27
C ILE A 417 6.92 -7.26 -26.17
N GLN A 418 7.56 -8.38 -26.50
CA GLN A 418 7.86 -9.46 -25.54
C GLN A 418 8.64 -8.97 -24.31
N ALA A 419 9.53 -7.99 -24.49
CA ALA A 419 10.30 -7.37 -23.42
C ALA A 419 9.43 -6.73 -22.32
N LEU A 420 8.15 -6.45 -22.61
CA LEU A 420 7.23 -5.84 -21.65
C LEU A 420 6.57 -6.87 -20.72
N ALA A 421 6.68 -8.18 -21.00
CA ALA A 421 5.84 -9.20 -20.36
C ALA A 421 5.82 -9.20 -18.83
N ASP A 422 6.96 -8.91 -18.20
CA ASP A 422 7.14 -8.95 -16.74
C ASP A 422 6.98 -7.57 -16.05
N MET A 423 6.63 -6.52 -16.80
CA MET A 423 6.47 -5.17 -16.24
C MET A 423 5.17 -5.07 -15.43
N GLN A 424 5.24 -4.50 -14.23
CA GLN A 424 4.09 -4.44 -13.30
C GLN A 424 3.40 -3.06 -13.27
N ASN A 425 4.11 -2.02 -13.69
CA ASN A 425 3.74 -0.62 -13.47
C ASN A 425 3.37 0.15 -14.75
N LEU A 426 3.31 -0.51 -15.90
CA LEU A 426 3.01 0.16 -17.17
C LEU A 426 1.58 0.74 -17.17
N GLU A 427 1.49 2.04 -17.41
CA GLU A 427 0.25 2.82 -17.44
C GLU A 427 -0.05 3.37 -18.84
N VAL A 428 0.99 3.66 -19.64
CA VAL A 428 0.88 4.23 -20.99
C VAL A 428 1.77 3.45 -21.95
N LEU A 429 1.17 2.94 -23.02
CA LEU A 429 1.89 2.26 -24.10
C LEU A 429 1.47 2.83 -25.45
N ASP A 430 2.43 3.37 -26.20
CA ASP A 430 2.25 3.78 -27.59
C ASP A 430 3.23 3.00 -28.48
N ILE A 431 2.69 2.13 -29.32
CA ILE A 431 3.40 1.32 -30.31
C ILE A 431 2.83 1.56 -31.71
N SER A 432 2.20 2.71 -31.93
CA SER A 432 1.60 3.06 -33.22
C SER A 432 2.63 3.09 -34.35
N TYR A 433 2.22 2.84 -35.59
CA TYR A 433 3.10 2.82 -36.76
C TYR A 433 4.27 1.82 -36.67
N THR A 434 4.06 0.69 -35.98
CA THR A 434 5.05 -0.40 -35.85
C THR A 434 4.58 -1.67 -36.56
N GLN A 435 5.38 -2.73 -36.55
CA GLN A 435 5.00 -4.03 -37.13
C GLN A 435 4.51 -5.03 -36.09
N VAL A 436 4.18 -4.56 -34.88
CA VAL A 436 3.64 -5.41 -33.81
C VAL A 436 2.29 -5.99 -34.23
N SER A 437 2.08 -7.27 -33.95
CA SER A 437 0.84 -8.00 -34.25
C SER A 437 0.25 -8.74 -33.05
N ASP A 438 1.00 -8.85 -31.96
CA ASP A 438 0.61 -9.62 -30.78
C ASP A 438 0.62 -8.75 -29.52
N LEU A 439 -0.52 -8.69 -28.84
CA LEU A 439 -0.69 -8.03 -27.54
C LEU A 439 -0.52 -9.00 -26.36
N SER A 440 -0.38 -10.30 -26.58
CA SER A 440 -0.28 -11.30 -25.50
C SER A 440 0.79 -10.99 -24.44
N PRO A 441 1.96 -10.38 -24.75
CA PRO A 441 2.93 -10.03 -23.72
C PRO A 441 2.36 -9.07 -22.68
N ILE A 442 1.43 -8.20 -23.04
CA ILE A 442 0.85 -7.26 -22.07
C ILE A 442 -0.34 -7.84 -21.30
N ALA A 443 -0.79 -9.08 -21.53
CA ALA A 443 -2.06 -9.61 -20.98
C ALA A 443 -2.28 -9.43 -19.46
N ASN A 444 -1.22 -9.43 -18.65
CA ASN A 444 -1.32 -9.26 -17.20
C ASN A 444 -1.23 -7.80 -16.72
N HIS A 445 -1.11 -6.82 -17.62
CA HIS A 445 -0.85 -5.41 -17.31
C HIS A 445 -2.14 -4.65 -16.99
N LYS A 446 -2.75 -4.96 -15.84
CA LYS A 446 -4.03 -4.38 -15.40
C LYS A 446 -3.97 -2.87 -15.08
N ASN A 447 -2.78 -2.27 -15.08
CA ASN A 447 -2.55 -0.86 -14.80
C ASN A 447 -2.60 0.04 -16.04
N ILE A 448 -2.61 -0.53 -17.26
CA ILE A 448 -2.65 0.24 -18.50
C ILE A 448 -3.91 1.12 -18.53
N SER A 449 -3.69 2.42 -18.67
CA SER A 449 -4.69 3.48 -18.74
C SER A 449 -4.84 4.07 -20.14
N LYS A 450 -3.75 4.08 -20.92
CA LYS A 450 -3.72 4.55 -22.31
C LYS A 450 -2.96 3.55 -23.18
N LEU A 451 -3.61 3.14 -24.27
CA LEU A 451 -3.03 2.17 -25.20
C LEU A 451 -3.23 2.68 -26.63
N ASN A 452 -2.12 2.89 -27.35
CA ASN A 452 -2.12 3.30 -28.74
C ASN A 452 -1.36 2.28 -29.59
N PHE A 453 -2.05 1.68 -30.55
CA PHE A 453 -1.47 0.79 -31.55
C PHE A 453 -2.05 1.04 -32.93
N GLU A 454 -2.35 2.31 -33.24
CA GLU A 454 -2.71 2.74 -34.59
C GLU A 454 -1.70 2.22 -35.63
N LYS A 455 -2.17 1.79 -36.81
CA LYS A 455 -1.33 1.31 -37.91
C LYS A 455 -0.36 0.21 -37.50
N THR A 456 -0.90 -0.78 -36.79
CA THR A 456 -0.22 -2.04 -36.46
C THR A 456 -0.97 -3.21 -37.10
N ARG A 457 -0.45 -4.43 -36.95
CA ARG A 457 -1.05 -5.66 -37.48
C ARG A 457 -1.79 -6.46 -36.40
N ILE A 458 -2.24 -5.77 -35.36
CA ILE A 458 -3.03 -6.39 -34.28
C ILE A 458 -4.41 -6.71 -34.83
N SER A 459 -4.90 -7.91 -34.53
CA SER A 459 -6.15 -8.45 -35.09
C SER A 459 -7.21 -8.80 -34.06
N SER A 460 -6.95 -8.63 -32.75
CA SER A 460 -7.94 -8.86 -31.69
C SER A 460 -7.70 -7.99 -30.44
N LEU A 461 -8.81 -7.67 -29.75
CA LEU A 461 -8.87 -6.97 -28.47
C LEU A 461 -9.02 -7.91 -27.27
N ASP A 462 -9.02 -9.24 -27.46
CA ASP A 462 -9.26 -10.23 -26.40
C ASP A 462 -8.38 -10.03 -25.17
N VAL A 463 -7.11 -9.70 -25.39
CA VAL A 463 -6.11 -9.45 -24.35
C VAL A 463 -6.56 -8.34 -23.38
N ILE A 464 -7.22 -7.30 -23.90
CA ILE A 464 -7.52 -6.09 -23.13
C ILE A 464 -8.98 -6.02 -22.62
N LYS A 465 -9.83 -7.01 -22.93
CA LYS A 465 -11.23 -7.07 -22.46
C LYS A 465 -11.37 -6.96 -20.93
N GLY A 466 -10.37 -7.44 -20.18
CA GLY A 466 -10.36 -7.41 -18.71
C GLY A 466 -9.76 -6.16 -18.08
N TYR A 467 -9.28 -5.19 -18.86
CA TYR A 467 -8.57 -4.03 -18.32
C TYR A 467 -9.55 -3.05 -17.68
N LYS A 468 -9.37 -2.76 -16.39
CA LYS A 468 -10.30 -1.92 -15.61
C LYS A 468 -9.92 -0.44 -15.58
N LYS A 469 -8.65 -0.12 -15.86
CA LYS A 469 -8.10 1.25 -15.77
C LYS A 469 -7.97 1.94 -17.12
N ILE A 470 -8.20 1.24 -18.22
CA ILE A 470 -8.10 1.83 -19.56
C ILE A 470 -9.15 2.93 -19.72
N THR A 471 -8.69 4.07 -20.21
CA THR A 471 -9.48 5.28 -20.45
C THR A 471 -9.38 5.74 -21.90
N TYR A 472 -8.29 5.36 -22.57
CA TYR A 472 -8.00 5.71 -23.95
C TYR A 472 -7.46 4.49 -24.70
N LEU A 473 -8.03 4.22 -25.87
CA LEU A 473 -7.64 3.17 -26.79
C LEU A 473 -7.61 3.73 -28.22
N ASN A 474 -6.47 3.71 -28.89
CA ASN A 474 -6.38 4.00 -30.32
C ASN A 474 -6.00 2.73 -31.08
N CYS A 475 -6.94 2.28 -31.91
CA CYS A 475 -6.84 1.08 -32.75
C CYS A 475 -7.11 1.39 -34.24
N GLU A 476 -6.92 2.64 -34.64
CA GLU A 476 -7.09 3.11 -36.02
C GLU A 476 -6.19 2.32 -36.99
N GLU A 477 -6.71 1.96 -38.16
CA GLU A 477 -5.96 1.26 -39.21
C GLU A 477 -5.25 -0.03 -38.72
N THR A 478 -5.96 -0.85 -37.95
CA THR A 478 -5.53 -2.19 -37.49
C THR A 478 -6.28 -3.31 -38.23
N ASP A 479 -5.89 -4.56 -37.99
CA ASP A 479 -6.53 -5.75 -38.57
C ASP A 479 -7.72 -6.26 -37.72
N ILE A 480 -8.16 -5.49 -36.71
CA ILE A 480 -9.26 -5.87 -35.83
C ILE A 480 -10.60 -5.77 -36.57
N PRO A 481 -11.46 -6.80 -36.55
CA PRO A 481 -12.79 -6.71 -37.12
C PRO A 481 -13.62 -5.60 -36.46
N GLU A 482 -14.26 -4.74 -37.26
CA GLU A 482 -15.08 -3.62 -36.76
C GLU A 482 -16.12 -4.04 -35.71
N LYS A 483 -16.78 -5.18 -35.93
CA LYS A 483 -17.78 -5.72 -35.00
C LYS A 483 -17.19 -5.95 -33.59
N GLU A 484 -15.94 -6.39 -33.50
CA GLU A 484 -15.27 -6.60 -32.21
C GLU A 484 -14.98 -5.26 -31.51
N ILE A 485 -14.60 -4.22 -32.26
CA ILE A 485 -14.41 -2.87 -31.75
C ILE A 485 -15.73 -2.30 -31.22
N GLU A 486 -16.81 -2.41 -32.00
CA GLU A 486 -18.14 -1.94 -31.60
C GLU A 486 -18.69 -2.67 -30.37
N GLU A 487 -18.47 -3.98 -30.28
CA GLU A 487 -18.81 -4.78 -29.09
C GLU A 487 -18.00 -4.32 -27.87
N TYR A 488 -16.70 -4.07 -28.05
CA TYR A 488 -15.83 -3.56 -27.00
C TYR A 488 -16.29 -2.19 -26.49
N ILE A 489 -16.64 -1.25 -27.38
CA ILE A 489 -17.15 0.08 -27.00
C ILE A 489 -18.48 -0.03 -26.26
N SER A 490 -19.38 -0.91 -26.74
CA SER A 490 -20.69 -1.13 -26.11
C SER A 490 -20.57 -1.63 -24.68
N ASN A 491 -19.60 -2.53 -24.43
CA ASN A 491 -19.29 -3.07 -23.11
C ASN A 491 -18.52 -2.08 -22.22
N ASN A 492 -17.81 -1.11 -22.82
CA ASN A 492 -16.95 -0.17 -22.11
C ASN A 492 -17.23 1.30 -22.46
N PRO A 493 -18.43 1.84 -22.14
CA PRO A 493 -18.90 3.13 -22.64
C PRO A 493 -18.20 4.37 -22.05
N LYS A 494 -17.22 4.18 -21.16
CA LYS A 494 -16.43 5.27 -20.56
C LYS A 494 -15.03 5.37 -21.18
N ILE A 495 -14.64 4.40 -22.00
CA ILE A 495 -13.34 4.40 -22.67
C ILE A 495 -13.49 5.22 -23.94
N GLN A 496 -12.56 6.13 -24.16
CA GLN A 496 -12.41 6.80 -25.45
C GLN A 496 -11.70 5.84 -26.42
N VAL A 497 -12.42 5.40 -27.45
CA VAL A 497 -11.91 4.46 -28.46
C VAL A 497 -11.86 5.16 -29.82
N ILE A 498 -10.68 5.16 -30.44
CA ILE A 498 -10.45 5.77 -31.76
C ILE A 498 -10.33 4.67 -32.81
N TYR A 499 -11.21 4.71 -33.80
CA TYR A 499 -11.25 3.85 -34.98
C TYR A 499 -12.11 4.49 -36.08
N LYS A 500 -11.70 4.44 -37.35
CA LYS A 500 -12.42 5.11 -38.46
C LYS A 500 -12.49 6.63 -38.33
N ALA A 501 -11.42 7.25 -37.83
CA ALA A 501 -11.27 8.70 -37.79
C ALA A 501 -11.53 9.37 -39.16
N ILE A 502 -11.02 8.79 -40.26
CA ILE A 502 -11.19 9.36 -41.60
C ILE A 502 -12.68 9.36 -42.04
N PRO A 503 -13.40 8.22 -42.04
CA PRO A 503 -14.84 8.21 -42.34
C PRO A 503 -15.66 9.18 -41.50
N PHE A 504 -15.44 9.27 -40.19
CA PHE A 504 -16.19 10.21 -39.34
C PHE A 504 -15.86 11.67 -39.63
N THR A 505 -14.61 11.98 -39.96
CA THR A 505 -14.20 13.31 -40.38
C THR A 505 -14.86 13.71 -41.70
N ILE A 506 -14.89 12.81 -42.69
CA ILE A 506 -15.57 13.04 -43.97
C ILE A 506 -17.08 13.23 -43.75
N TRP A 507 -17.70 12.38 -42.93
CA TRP A 507 -19.11 12.53 -42.56
C TRP A 507 -19.37 13.93 -41.99
N TRP A 508 -18.57 14.37 -41.00
CA TRP A 508 -18.72 15.67 -40.35
C TRP A 508 -18.61 16.85 -41.32
N ILE A 509 -17.61 16.82 -42.21
CA ILE A 509 -17.38 17.88 -43.20
C ILE A 509 -18.55 17.98 -44.20
N ASN A 510 -19.17 16.86 -44.53
CA ASN A 510 -20.31 16.81 -45.46
C ASN A 510 -21.66 17.16 -44.81
N LEU A 511 -21.72 17.36 -43.50
CA LEU A 511 -22.94 17.81 -42.83
C LEU A 511 -23.29 19.25 -43.22
N SER A 512 -24.59 19.53 -43.33
CA SER A 512 -25.06 20.91 -43.45
C SER A 512 -24.64 21.75 -42.22
N PRO A 513 -24.48 23.08 -42.36
CA PRO A 513 -24.18 23.95 -41.22
C PRO A 513 -25.19 23.84 -40.07
N ALA A 514 -26.46 23.56 -40.38
CA ALA A 514 -27.50 23.35 -39.37
C ALA A 514 -27.21 22.10 -38.51
N TRP A 515 -26.81 21.00 -39.14
CA TRP A 515 -26.44 19.76 -38.46
C TRP A 515 -25.16 19.89 -37.65
N GLN A 516 -24.13 20.56 -38.19
CA GLN A 516 -22.91 20.85 -37.44
C GLN A 516 -23.21 21.71 -36.20
N SER A 517 -24.07 22.73 -36.33
CA SER A 517 -24.50 23.56 -35.19
C SER A 517 -25.24 22.72 -34.15
N ALA A 518 -26.22 21.92 -34.57
CA ALA A 518 -27.04 21.13 -33.65
C ALA A 518 -26.20 20.09 -32.87
N PHE A 519 -25.23 19.44 -33.52
CA PHE A 519 -24.31 18.54 -32.82
C PHE A 519 -23.36 19.27 -31.88
N LYS A 520 -22.85 20.46 -32.24
CA LYS A 520 -22.06 21.29 -31.33
C LYS A 520 -22.87 21.71 -30.10
N ASP A 521 -24.12 22.10 -30.29
CA ASP A 521 -25.04 22.47 -29.21
C ASP A 521 -25.29 21.26 -28.29
N ALA A 522 -25.52 20.07 -28.86
CA ALA A 522 -25.67 18.83 -28.10
C ALA A 522 -24.41 18.46 -27.29
N LEU A 523 -23.22 18.78 -27.80
CA LEU A 523 -21.94 18.63 -27.11
C LEU A 523 -21.58 19.81 -26.19
N LYS A 524 -22.41 20.85 -26.12
CA LYS A 524 -22.15 22.09 -25.37
C LYS A 524 -20.85 22.80 -25.78
N MET A 525 -20.55 22.80 -27.08
CA MET A 525 -19.38 23.45 -27.68
C MET A 525 -19.73 24.81 -28.29
N ASN A 526 -18.74 25.68 -28.49
CA ASN A 526 -18.97 26.95 -29.18
C ASN A 526 -19.08 26.73 -30.70
N ALA A 527 -19.84 27.59 -31.38
CA ALA A 527 -20.08 27.47 -32.82
C ALA A 527 -18.80 27.48 -33.68
N ASN A 528 -17.76 28.18 -33.25
CA ASN A 528 -16.49 28.31 -33.98
C ASN A 528 -15.48 27.18 -33.67
N ASP A 529 -15.77 26.32 -32.69
CA ASP A 529 -14.83 25.27 -32.29
C ASP A 529 -14.74 24.19 -33.39
N VAL A 530 -13.53 23.75 -33.69
CA VAL A 530 -13.28 22.61 -34.58
C VAL A 530 -13.30 21.36 -33.74
N LEU A 531 -14.13 20.37 -34.10
CA LEU A 531 -14.17 19.10 -33.38
C LEU A 531 -12.87 18.33 -33.62
N THR A 532 -12.28 17.81 -32.55
CA THR A 532 -11.18 16.85 -32.66
C THR A 532 -11.72 15.48 -33.06
N VAL A 533 -10.83 14.58 -33.50
CA VAL A 533 -11.19 13.20 -33.85
C VAL A 533 -11.85 12.50 -32.66
N GLU A 534 -11.32 12.72 -31.46
CA GLU A 534 -11.84 12.21 -30.21
C GLU A 534 -13.28 12.69 -29.96
N GLN A 535 -13.53 13.99 -30.13
CA GLN A 535 -14.86 14.57 -29.96
C GLN A 535 -15.86 14.05 -31.00
N LEU A 536 -15.41 13.77 -32.23
CA LEU A 536 -16.23 13.13 -33.25
C LEU A 536 -16.62 11.70 -32.85
N HIS A 537 -15.71 10.93 -32.25
CA HIS A 537 -16.05 9.60 -31.73
C HIS A 537 -17.00 9.70 -30.55
N ASP A 538 -16.74 10.61 -29.61
CA ASP A 538 -17.64 10.84 -28.47
C ASP A 538 -19.06 11.17 -28.98
N LEU A 539 -19.18 11.98 -30.04
CA LEU A 539 -20.45 12.32 -30.70
C LEU A 539 -21.16 11.08 -31.27
N VAL A 540 -20.50 10.28 -32.12
CA VAL A 540 -21.13 9.14 -32.81
C VAL A 540 -21.56 8.03 -31.86
N PHE A 541 -20.96 8.01 -30.66
CA PHE A 541 -21.21 7.01 -29.61
C PHE A 541 -22.08 7.49 -28.46
N ILE A 542 -22.65 8.70 -28.53
CA ILE A 542 -23.57 9.18 -27.49
C ILE A 542 -24.78 8.25 -27.36
N LYS A 543 -25.23 8.12 -26.10
CA LYS A 543 -26.43 7.33 -25.77
C LYS A 543 -27.71 8.15 -25.82
N GLN A 544 -27.61 9.46 -25.73
CA GLN A 544 -28.75 10.36 -25.66
C GLN A 544 -28.46 11.60 -26.50
N LEU A 545 -29.43 11.96 -27.33
CA LEU A 545 -29.31 13.09 -28.24
C LEU A 545 -30.63 13.87 -28.23
N ASP A 546 -30.55 15.15 -27.85
CA ASP A 546 -31.67 16.08 -27.93
C ASP A 546 -31.43 17.08 -29.07
N LEU A 547 -32.26 16.97 -30.10
CA LEU A 547 -32.33 17.81 -31.28
C LEU A 547 -33.71 18.49 -31.38
N SER A 548 -34.44 18.60 -30.28
CA SER A 548 -35.75 19.25 -30.29
C SER A 548 -35.66 20.74 -30.62
N ASN A 549 -36.74 21.29 -31.17
CA ASN A 549 -36.86 22.71 -31.51
C ASN A 549 -35.84 23.18 -32.57
N ASN A 550 -35.45 22.29 -33.49
CA ASN A 550 -34.49 22.59 -34.55
C ASN A 550 -35.12 22.47 -35.94
N PRO A 551 -35.88 23.49 -36.40
CA PRO A 551 -36.64 23.42 -37.66
C PRO A 551 -35.77 23.38 -38.92
N LYS A 552 -34.44 23.43 -38.80
CA LYS A 552 -33.48 23.37 -39.92
C LYS A 552 -32.97 21.96 -40.21
N LEU A 553 -33.28 20.97 -39.36
CA LEU A 553 -32.74 19.59 -39.45
C LEU A 553 -33.62 18.67 -40.30
N GLU A 554 -34.23 19.17 -41.38
CA GLU A 554 -35.32 18.59 -42.18
C GLU A 554 -35.24 17.08 -42.52
N SER A 555 -34.08 16.44 -42.39
CA SER A 555 -33.88 14.99 -42.53
C SER A 555 -32.94 14.42 -41.47
N LEU A 556 -33.23 13.20 -40.99
CA LEU A 556 -32.45 12.45 -40.00
C LEU A 556 -31.29 11.61 -40.57
N GLU A 557 -30.98 11.71 -41.87
CA GLU A 557 -29.89 10.96 -42.52
C GLU A 557 -28.55 10.98 -41.76
N PRO A 558 -28.12 12.10 -41.15
CA PRO A 558 -26.88 12.13 -40.36
C PRO A 558 -26.84 11.17 -39.18
N LEU A 559 -27.97 10.69 -38.68
CA LEU A 559 -28.04 9.79 -37.53
C LEU A 559 -27.74 8.32 -37.86
N THR A 560 -27.68 7.95 -39.14
CA THR A 560 -27.49 6.56 -39.60
C THR A 560 -26.16 5.93 -39.15
N ILE A 561 -25.16 6.75 -38.82
CA ILE A 561 -23.84 6.28 -38.36
C ILE A 561 -23.81 5.98 -36.86
N PHE A 562 -24.78 6.47 -36.08
CA PHE A 562 -24.81 6.27 -34.63
C PHE A 562 -25.15 4.81 -34.34
N LYS A 563 -24.41 4.16 -33.43
CA LYS A 563 -24.64 2.74 -33.11
C LYS A 563 -25.20 2.52 -31.70
N ASN A 564 -24.93 3.45 -30.79
CA ASN A 564 -25.23 3.32 -29.36
C ASN A 564 -26.34 4.25 -28.85
N LEU A 565 -27.04 4.93 -29.75
CA LEU A 565 -28.08 5.88 -29.39
C LEU A 565 -29.30 5.17 -28.78
N ARG A 566 -29.62 5.48 -27.53
CA ARG A 566 -30.76 4.90 -26.77
C ARG A 566 -31.92 5.87 -26.61
N LYS A 567 -31.64 7.17 -26.52
CA LYS A 567 -32.67 8.21 -26.41
C LYS A 567 -32.49 9.26 -27.48
N LEU A 568 -33.54 9.51 -28.25
CA LEU A 568 -33.56 10.51 -29.31
C LEU A 568 -34.77 11.43 -29.14
N ASN A 569 -34.52 12.71 -28.92
CA ASN A 569 -35.56 13.75 -28.98
C ASN A 569 -35.37 14.56 -30.25
N VAL A 570 -36.33 14.51 -31.16
CA VAL A 570 -36.36 15.28 -32.41
C VAL A 570 -37.67 16.07 -32.53
N SER A 571 -38.34 16.32 -31.41
CA SER A 571 -39.63 17.00 -31.39
C SER A 571 -39.53 18.44 -31.91
N ASN A 572 -40.56 18.91 -32.61
CA ASN A 572 -40.62 20.28 -33.14
C ASN A 572 -39.43 20.67 -34.05
N SER A 573 -39.05 19.78 -34.98
CA SER A 573 -37.86 19.96 -35.85
C SER A 573 -38.15 19.84 -37.36
N ARG A 574 -39.43 19.91 -37.77
CA ARG A 574 -39.91 19.82 -39.16
C ARG A 574 -39.53 18.53 -39.90
N ILE A 575 -39.29 17.45 -39.17
CA ILE A 575 -38.92 16.16 -39.76
C ILE A 575 -40.16 15.49 -40.37
N SER A 576 -40.09 15.07 -41.62
CA SER A 576 -41.22 14.40 -42.30
C SER A 576 -41.11 12.88 -42.30
N SER A 577 -39.92 12.31 -42.12
CA SER A 577 -39.68 10.86 -42.14
C SER A 577 -38.73 10.42 -41.02
N LEU A 578 -39.05 9.27 -40.42
CA LEU A 578 -38.22 8.56 -39.44
C LEU A 578 -37.41 7.41 -40.05
N ASP A 579 -37.48 7.19 -41.36
CA ASP A 579 -36.78 6.08 -42.02
C ASP A 579 -35.27 6.01 -41.71
N PRO A 580 -34.52 7.12 -41.62
CA PRO A 580 -33.09 7.06 -41.33
C PRO A 580 -32.73 6.43 -39.99
N ILE A 581 -33.67 6.40 -39.03
CA ILE A 581 -33.43 5.81 -37.70
C ILE A 581 -33.88 4.36 -37.59
N LYS A 582 -34.38 3.73 -38.68
CA LYS A 582 -34.88 2.34 -38.64
C LYS A 582 -33.82 1.30 -38.25
N SER A 583 -32.55 1.56 -38.53
CA SER A 583 -31.44 0.66 -38.19
C SER A 583 -30.88 0.86 -36.79
N LEU A 584 -31.36 1.87 -36.04
CA LEU A 584 -30.88 2.21 -34.71
C LEU A 584 -31.55 1.33 -33.65
N ASN A 585 -31.31 0.03 -33.73
CA ASN A 585 -31.96 -0.99 -32.91
C ASN A 585 -31.67 -0.88 -31.41
N THR A 586 -30.73 -0.01 -30.99
CA THR A 586 -30.43 0.31 -29.59
C THR A 586 -31.37 1.35 -28.98
N LEU A 587 -32.26 1.98 -29.77
CA LEU A 587 -33.22 2.97 -29.29
C LEU A 587 -34.23 2.36 -28.30
N GLU A 588 -34.38 3.04 -27.17
CA GLU A 588 -35.32 2.73 -26.09
C GLU A 588 -36.35 3.86 -25.89
N TRP A 589 -36.01 5.08 -26.30
CA TRP A 589 -36.82 6.26 -26.07
C TRP A 589 -36.75 7.16 -27.29
N VAL A 590 -37.89 7.44 -27.91
CA VAL A 590 -37.97 8.35 -29.06
C VAL A 590 -39.11 9.35 -28.84
N ASP A 591 -38.79 10.63 -28.93
CA ASP A 591 -39.79 11.70 -29.05
C ASP A 591 -39.64 12.40 -30.40
N ALA A 592 -40.64 12.21 -31.24
CA ALA A 592 -40.75 12.80 -32.56
C ALA A 592 -42.01 13.67 -32.69
N SER A 593 -42.59 14.11 -31.57
CA SER A 593 -43.81 14.91 -31.53
C SER A 593 -43.66 16.27 -32.25
N LYS A 594 -44.79 16.85 -32.66
CA LYS A 594 -44.86 18.17 -33.33
C LYS A 594 -44.04 18.23 -34.62
N ASN A 595 -44.10 17.17 -35.41
CA ASN A 595 -43.43 17.06 -36.70
C ASN A 595 -44.45 16.63 -37.78
N PRO A 596 -44.25 16.99 -39.06
CA PRO A 596 -45.12 16.59 -40.17
C PRO A 596 -44.90 15.12 -40.61
N ILE A 597 -44.79 14.19 -39.65
CA ILE A 597 -44.60 12.76 -39.91
C ILE A 597 -45.94 12.14 -40.30
N SER A 598 -46.00 11.46 -41.44
CA SER A 598 -47.21 10.80 -41.95
C SER A 598 -47.23 9.28 -41.77
N THR A 599 -46.05 8.65 -41.64
CA THR A 599 -45.94 7.20 -41.46
C THR A 599 -44.78 6.82 -40.52
N ILE A 600 -44.93 5.67 -39.87
CA ILE A 600 -43.95 5.06 -38.96
C ILE A 600 -43.69 3.58 -39.29
N GLU A 601 -44.21 3.06 -40.40
CA GLU A 601 -44.20 1.62 -40.73
C GLU A 601 -42.79 1.02 -40.83
N THR A 602 -41.80 1.82 -41.22
CA THR A 602 -40.40 1.39 -41.40
C THR A 602 -39.66 1.10 -40.10
N LEU A 603 -40.26 1.39 -38.94
CA LEU A 603 -39.64 1.26 -37.62
C LEU A 603 -39.88 -0.10 -36.93
N GLU A 604 -40.26 -1.13 -37.68
CA GLU A 604 -40.56 -2.46 -37.16
C GLU A 604 -39.39 -3.13 -36.41
N SER A 605 -38.15 -2.79 -36.75
CA SER A 605 -36.92 -3.33 -36.17
C SER A 605 -36.56 -2.77 -34.79
N LEU A 606 -37.22 -1.69 -34.34
CA LEU A 606 -36.91 -1.00 -33.08
C LEU A 606 -37.51 -1.72 -31.86
N GLN A 607 -37.14 -2.99 -31.67
CA GLN A 607 -37.73 -3.89 -30.66
C GLN A 607 -37.44 -3.50 -29.20
N ASN A 608 -36.42 -2.66 -28.96
CA ASN A 608 -36.03 -2.21 -27.62
C ASN A 608 -36.79 -0.96 -27.13
N LEU A 609 -37.72 -0.41 -27.93
CA LEU A 609 -38.47 0.79 -27.56
C LEU A 609 -39.31 0.58 -26.29
N ARG A 610 -39.14 1.50 -25.34
CA ARG A 610 -39.86 1.60 -24.06
C ARG A 610 -40.74 2.86 -24.00
N TYR A 611 -40.37 3.89 -24.73
CA TYR A 611 -41.12 5.14 -24.85
C TYR A 611 -41.16 5.58 -26.31
N PHE A 612 -42.35 5.93 -26.80
CA PHE A 612 -42.53 6.47 -28.13
C PHE A 612 -43.56 7.59 -28.12
N ASN A 613 -43.16 8.79 -28.56
CA ASN A 613 -44.03 9.95 -28.66
C ASN A 613 -44.07 10.49 -30.09
N ILE A 614 -45.27 10.50 -30.67
CA ILE A 614 -45.58 11.09 -31.98
C ILE A 614 -46.81 12.01 -31.89
N GLU A 615 -47.02 12.64 -30.73
CA GLU A 615 -48.11 13.61 -30.58
C GLU A 615 -48.01 14.73 -31.61
N PHE A 616 -49.15 15.27 -32.08
CA PHE A 616 -49.19 16.34 -33.07
C PHE A 616 -48.43 16.00 -34.37
N THR A 617 -48.63 14.78 -34.87
CA THR A 617 -48.14 14.32 -36.19
C THR A 617 -49.32 13.97 -37.11
N GLN A 618 -49.03 13.61 -38.36
CA GLN A 618 -50.03 13.25 -39.37
C GLN A 618 -50.20 11.74 -39.54
N VAL A 619 -49.73 10.94 -38.58
CA VAL A 619 -49.81 9.47 -38.63
C VAL A 619 -51.26 9.01 -38.53
N GLU A 620 -51.66 8.13 -39.45
CA GLU A 620 -53.00 7.50 -39.47
C GLU A 620 -52.96 6.03 -39.05
N ASP A 621 -51.86 5.33 -39.36
CA ASP A 621 -51.68 3.91 -39.09
C ASP A 621 -50.65 3.67 -37.98
N ALA A 622 -51.08 3.00 -36.92
CA ALA A 622 -50.25 2.61 -35.78
C ALA A 622 -49.90 1.11 -35.79
N SER A 623 -50.06 0.38 -36.89
CA SER A 623 -49.90 -1.08 -36.94
C SER A 623 -48.51 -1.55 -36.49
N VAL A 624 -47.47 -0.78 -36.80
CA VAL A 624 -46.07 -1.08 -36.42
C VAL A 624 -45.86 -1.17 -34.90
N VAL A 625 -46.66 -0.45 -34.09
CA VAL A 625 -46.46 -0.41 -32.63
C VAL A 625 -46.68 -1.78 -31.97
N ALA A 626 -47.42 -2.67 -32.64
CA ALA A 626 -47.62 -4.05 -32.18
C ALA A 626 -46.33 -4.88 -32.17
N ASN A 627 -45.27 -4.44 -32.86
CA ASN A 627 -43.98 -5.13 -32.86
C ASN A 627 -43.11 -4.77 -31.64
N TRP A 628 -43.44 -3.71 -30.90
CA TRP A 628 -42.61 -3.20 -29.80
C TRP A 628 -43.07 -3.74 -28.44
N GLN A 629 -42.71 -4.99 -28.15
CA GLN A 629 -43.20 -5.73 -26.97
C GLN A 629 -42.66 -5.22 -25.63
N GLU A 630 -41.59 -4.42 -25.65
CA GLU A 630 -40.99 -3.77 -24.48
C GLU A 630 -41.57 -2.36 -24.20
N LEU A 631 -42.53 -1.90 -25.01
CA LEU A 631 -43.06 -0.55 -24.92
C LEU A 631 -43.87 -0.34 -23.64
N LYS A 632 -43.52 0.70 -22.88
CA LYS A 632 -44.15 1.06 -21.61
C LYS A 632 -45.00 2.32 -21.71
N GLU A 633 -44.58 3.27 -22.53
CA GLU A 633 -45.29 4.54 -22.71
C GLU A 633 -45.44 4.88 -24.20
N LEU A 634 -46.69 5.09 -24.62
CA LEU A 634 -47.04 5.45 -25.98
C LEU A 634 -47.86 6.73 -25.98
N LYS A 635 -47.42 7.74 -26.74
CA LYS A 635 -48.17 8.98 -26.93
C LYS A 635 -48.46 9.22 -28.41
N ILE A 636 -49.74 9.20 -28.74
CA ILE A 636 -50.28 9.31 -30.11
C ILE A 636 -51.42 10.34 -30.17
N SER A 637 -51.49 11.24 -29.19
CA SER A 637 -52.48 12.31 -29.12
C SER A 637 -52.37 13.29 -30.29
N ALA A 638 -53.49 13.89 -30.69
CA ALA A 638 -53.53 14.83 -31.82
C ALA A 638 -52.90 14.27 -33.11
N THR A 639 -53.15 12.98 -33.37
CA THR A 639 -52.86 12.29 -34.63
C THR A 639 -54.17 11.93 -35.35
N TYR A 640 -54.08 11.32 -36.53
CA TYR A 640 -55.25 10.86 -37.29
C TYR A 640 -55.55 9.36 -37.04
N ILE A 641 -54.96 8.76 -36.00
CA ILE A 641 -55.20 7.36 -35.64
C ILE A 641 -56.66 7.16 -35.19
N ARG A 642 -57.31 6.13 -35.73
CA ARG A 642 -58.73 5.81 -35.47
C ARG A 642 -58.97 4.51 -34.71
N SER A 643 -57.94 3.67 -34.55
CA SER A 643 -58.07 2.31 -34.02
C SER A 643 -56.93 2.00 -33.06
N LEU A 644 -57.27 1.50 -31.88
CA LEU A 644 -56.32 1.02 -30.87
C LEU A 644 -56.01 -0.49 -30.99
N LYS A 645 -56.52 -1.18 -32.02
CA LYS A 645 -56.28 -2.64 -32.19
C LYS A 645 -54.80 -3.03 -32.13
N PRO A 646 -53.86 -2.30 -32.76
CA PRO A 646 -52.43 -2.60 -32.62
C PRO A 646 -51.90 -2.40 -31.19
N VAL A 647 -52.37 -1.35 -30.50
CA VAL A 647 -51.96 -1.02 -29.12
C VAL A 647 -52.37 -2.12 -28.13
N GLY A 648 -53.52 -2.77 -28.35
CA GLY A 648 -53.97 -3.89 -27.53
C GLY A 648 -53.06 -5.12 -27.54
N ARG A 649 -52.03 -5.17 -28.41
CA ARG A 649 -51.03 -6.24 -28.46
C ARG A 649 -49.79 -5.96 -27.60
N ILE A 650 -49.69 -4.78 -26.99
CA ILE A 650 -48.54 -4.36 -26.19
C ILE A 650 -48.81 -4.67 -24.72
N VAL A 651 -48.61 -5.92 -24.33
CA VAL A 651 -49.07 -6.41 -23.02
C VAL A 651 -48.38 -5.76 -21.81
N HIS A 652 -47.19 -5.17 -22.00
CA HIS A 652 -46.43 -4.48 -20.94
C HIS A 652 -46.66 -2.96 -20.89
N LEU A 653 -47.61 -2.44 -21.66
CA LEU A 653 -47.86 -1.00 -21.73
C LEU A 653 -48.36 -0.48 -20.38
N GLU A 654 -47.65 0.51 -19.84
CA GLU A 654 -47.96 1.14 -18.55
C GLU A 654 -48.74 2.44 -18.73
N LYS A 655 -48.56 3.12 -19.86
CA LYS A 655 -49.19 4.41 -20.14
C LYS A 655 -49.51 4.60 -21.61
N VAL A 656 -50.72 5.10 -21.90
CA VAL A 656 -51.13 5.49 -23.26
C VAL A 656 -51.84 6.84 -23.25
N GLU A 657 -51.42 7.73 -24.14
CA GLU A 657 -52.07 9.02 -24.39
C GLU A 657 -52.53 9.11 -25.85
N PHE A 658 -53.82 9.34 -26.07
CA PHE A 658 -54.42 9.41 -27.41
C PHE A 658 -55.57 10.43 -27.46
N TYR A 659 -55.50 11.51 -26.68
CA TYR A 659 -56.50 12.57 -26.69
C TYR A 659 -56.48 13.34 -28.02
N ASN A 660 -57.57 14.04 -28.35
CA ASN A 660 -57.72 14.72 -29.65
C ASN A 660 -57.52 13.78 -30.86
N THR A 661 -58.08 12.56 -30.82
CA THR A 661 -58.06 11.60 -31.93
C THR A 661 -59.47 11.16 -32.32
N ASP A 662 -59.61 10.51 -33.47
CA ASP A 662 -60.90 9.97 -33.95
C ASP A 662 -61.16 8.52 -33.47
N VAL A 663 -60.47 8.06 -32.43
CA VAL A 663 -60.68 6.74 -31.83
C VAL A 663 -62.09 6.63 -31.25
N LYS A 664 -62.80 5.55 -31.61
CA LYS A 664 -64.18 5.25 -31.19
C LYS A 664 -64.30 4.11 -30.19
N ASP A 665 -63.30 3.21 -30.16
CA ASP A 665 -63.36 1.95 -29.42
C ASP A 665 -62.17 1.85 -28.45
N ILE A 666 -62.49 1.78 -27.15
CA ILE A 666 -61.51 1.58 -26.07
C ILE A 666 -61.27 0.09 -25.76
N GLY A 667 -62.08 -0.82 -26.31
CA GLY A 667 -61.99 -2.26 -26.09
C GLY A 667 -60.59 -2.86 -26.24
N PRO A 668 -59.77 -2.47 -27.24
CA PRO A 668 -58.42 -3.01 -27.40
C PRO A 668 -57.49 -2.81 -26.20
N VAL A 669 -57.68 -1.76 -25.40
CA VAL A 669 -56.82 -1.50 -24.22
C VAL A 669 -57.40 -2.07 -22.92
N LEU A 670 -58.60 -2.67 -22.96
CA LEU A 670 -59.28 -3.22 -21.78
C LEU A 670 -58.50 -4.40 -21.14
N GLY A 671 -57.80 -5.18 -21.95
CA GLY A 671 -57.02 -6.35 -21.49
C GLY A 671 -55.57 -6.06 -21.09
N LEU A 672 -55.16 -4.78 -21.05
CA LEU A 672 -53.79 -4.39 -20.73
C LEU A 672 -53.60 -4.30 -19.20
N ASN A 673 -53.35 -5.44 -18.57
CA ASN A 673 -53.29 -5.57 -17.10
C ASN A 673 -52.22 -4.72 -16.41
N TYR A 674 -51.22 -4.22 -17.14
CA TYR A 674 -50.14 -3.37 -16.60
C TYR A 674 -50.41 -1.87 -16.78
N LEU A 675 -51.53 -1.49 -17.40
CA LEU A 675 -51.83 -0.10 -17.74
C LEU A 675 -52.18 0.71 -16.48
N LYS A 676 -51.32 1.66 -16.14
CA LYS A 676 -51.43 2.54 -14.97
C LYS A 676 -52.06 3.88 -15.28
N LYS A 677 -51.94 4.36 -16.53
CA LYS A 677 -52.45 5.68 -16.92
C LYS A 677 -52.98 5.69 -18.35
N LEU A 678 -54.17 6.24 -18.52
CA LEU A 678 -54.84 6.41 -19.81
C LEU A 678 -55.37 7.84 -19.95
N VAL A 679 -54.95 8.55 -21.01
CA VAL A 679 -55.40 9.92 -21.30
C VAL A 679 -56.08 9.96 -22.66
N CYS A 680 -57.40 10.26 -22.69
CA CYS A 680 -58.22 10.09 -23.89
C CYS A 680 -59.39 11.10 -24.05
N TYR A 681 -59.25 12.31 -23.50
CA TYR A 681 -60.26 13.36 -23.67
C TYR A 681 -60.36 13.80 -25.15
N ASN A 682 -61.50 14.38 -25.53
CA ASN A 682 -61.79 14.77 -26.92
C ASN A 682 -61.53 13.63 -27.95
N THR A 683 -62.05 12.44 -27.64
CA THR A 683 -62.11 11.29 -28.57
C THR A 683 -63.55 11.02 -28.96
N LYS A 684 -63.80 10.00 -29.79
CA LYS A 684 -65.15 9.54 -30.15
C LYS A 684 -65.64 8.39 -29.26
N ILE A 685 -64.93 8.07 -28.17
CA ILE A 685 -65.32 7.05 -27.19
C ILE A 685 -66.47 7.59 -26.34
N SER A 686 -67.50 6.77 -26.12
CA SER A 686 -68.64 7.17 -25.30
C SER A 686 -68.27 7.21 -23.82
N LYS A 687 -68.88 8.13 -23.06
CA LYS A 687 -68.71 8.19 -21.60
C LYS A 687 -69.03 6.85 -20.92
N LYS A 688 -70.03 6.13 -21.43
CA LYS A 688 -70.42 4.79 -20.95
C LYS A 688 -69.27 3.78 -21.06
N ASP A 689 -68.53 3.79 -22.17
CA ASP A 689 -67.41 2.87 -22.39
C ASP A 689 -66.23 3.24 -21.48
N ILE A 690 -66.00 4.53 -21.23
CA ILE A 690 -65.01 5.01 -20.25
C ILE A 690 -65.36 4.58 -18.83
N ASP A 691 -66.62 4.75 -18.43
CA ASP A 691 -67.06 4.36 -17.09
C ASP A 691 -66.98 2.83 -16.92
N THR A 692 -67.26 2.06 -17.97
CA THR A 692 -67.06 0.61 -18.01
C THR A 692 -65.58 0.25 -17.86
N PHE A 693 -64.69 0.94 -18.56
CA PHE A 693 -63.24 0.74 -18.46
C PHE A 693 -62.73 1.02 -17.04
N ARG A 694 -63.17 2.13 -16.41
CA ARG A 694 -62.79 2.50 -15.03
C ARG A 694 -63.18 1.43 -14.02
N ASN A 695 -64.38 0.87 -14.14
CA ASN A 695 -64.86 -0.18 -13.24
C ASN A 695 -64.07 -1.49 -13.40
N LEU A 696 -63.60 -1.80 -14.62
CA LEU A 696 -62.83 -3.02 -14.90
C LEU A 696 -61.33 -2.86 -14.62
N ASN A 697 -60.83 -1.63 -14.49
CA ASN A 697 -59.41 -1.30 -14.34
C ASN A 697 -59.18 -0.32 -13.19
N GLU A 698 -59.56 -0.68 -11.96
CA GLU A 698 -59.51 0.19 -10.77
C GLU A 698 -58.11 0.74 -10.44
N GLY A 699 -57.04 0.07 -10.93
CA GLY A 699 -55.64 0.52 -10.77
C GLY A 699 -55.14 1.51 -11.81
N CYS A 700 -55.97 1.89 -12.80
CA CYS A 700 -55.59 2.75 -13.91
C CYS A 700 -56.12 4.19 -13.73
N GLU A 701 -55.24 5.19 -13.73
CA GLU A 701 -55.60 6.60 -13.75
C GLU A 701 -56.18 6.99 -15.12
N VAL A 702 -57.48 7.29 -15.19
CA VAL A 702 -58.17 7.64 -16.44
C VAL A 702 -58.51 9.13 -16.50
N VAL A 703 -57.85 9.85 -17.40
CA VAL A 703 -58.10 11.27 -17.71
C VAL A 703 -59.00 11.37 -18.95
N TYR A 704 -60.27 11.71 -18.72
CA TYR A 704 -61.32 11.87 -19.74
C TYR A 704 -62.31 12.95 -19.27
N TYR A 705 -62.58 13.93 -20.13
CA TYR A 705 -63.57 14.99 -19.92
C TYR A 705 -64.17 15.46 -21.24
#